data_AF-A0A852FNG5-F1
#
_entry.id   AF-A0A852FNG5-F1
#
_cell.length_a   1.000
_cell.length_b   1.000
_cell.length_c   1.000
_cell.angle_alpha   90.00
_cell.angle_beta   90.00
_cell.angle_gamma   90.00
#
_symmetry.space_group_name_H-M   'P 1'
#
loop_
_entity.id
_entity.type
_entity.pdbx_description
1 polymer ?
#
loop_
_entity_poly.entity_id
_entity_poly.type
_entity_poly.pdbx_seq_one_letter_code
_entity_poly.pdbx_strand_id
1 'polypeptide(L)'
;TAEVWDKEFDPVMVILRTVYRRDVQSAMDRYTAFLKQSGKFPGNPWPPYKKRTPLHPSYRGLIKLLHCKTLHIVLFTLLYKILMDHQNLSEHVLCMVLYLIELGLENSPEQESDEEESASGQERCHDSWFPGSNLVSNMRHFINYVRVRVPETAPEVKREPPASTSSDGLASSQVSRYKGTAQVFSLVAERRKKFQEIINRNTSEANQVVRPKTSMKWSAPGATPQLTTAILEVKESILSLLIKLHHKLSGKQNSYYPPWLDDVDVLIHPEIPRYSHGDGMTAVERILLKAAVQSRLNKRIIEEICRKVTPPVPPKKISSAEKKTLDKEERRQKARERQQKLLAEFASRQKSFMETAMDVESPDADIAMEVATSEQHVSEAIYDCVICGQSGPSTEDRPTGLVVLLQASSVLGQCRNSTEPRRLPTTEEEQIYPWDTCAALHDVRLTTLQRYFKDSSCLQAVSIGWEGGVYVQTCGHTLHIDCHKSYMESLRNDQVLQGFSVDKGEFTCPLCRQFANSVLPCYPGNNMERSVWQSHSNKCMQDLVQEVEDLQEQLGTFPSETNLSKEMESVMKDIKSTTQKKYTDYSKTPGSPDNDFLFMYSVARTNLELELVHRGGNLCSGGASTAGKRSCLNQLFHVLAMHMRLYSIDSAYNPWRKLTQPLQDKNSEQLVSEELPEVPVLYRDVSSLLLIQILTMPQPLHREHFTCIIKVLFTLLYTQALAALSVKCSAEDRMAWKESGALKKNTSSGEKSWEVLLGHVISELSKGKIYEEEETEELAVVNPDSVECYLQQFCLPFLRITSLLQHHLFGGDLPSCQVQNENEEFTVLASCLGLLPSFQSAHQFTSASCLDWPVPAFDMISQWCSELTSFAGRHPDQVK
;
A
#
# COMPACT_ATOMS: atom_id res chain seq x y z
N THR A 1 15.25 13.96 31.40
CA THR A 1 16.15 12.80 31.34
C THR A 1 15.72 11.59 32.18
N ALA A 2 14.84 11.72 33.19
CA ALA A 2 14.11 10.59 33.79
C ALA A 2 12.70 10.38 33.20
N GLU A 3 12.03 11.49 32.86
CA GLU A 3 10.66 11.50 32.36
C GLU A 3 10.44 10.73 31.05
N VAL A 4 11.43 10.73 30.15
CA VAL A 4 11.38 9.98 28.88
C VAL A 4 11.24 8.48 29.15
N TRP A 5 11.99 7.91 30.11
CA TRP A 5 11.92 6.48 30.43
C TRP A 5 10.62 6.08 31.11
N ASP A 6 10.01 7.00 31.86
CA ASP A 6 8.74 6.76 32.55
C ASP A 6 7.52 6.95 31.64
N LYS A 7 7.51 8.01 30.82
CA LYS A 7 6.33 8.46 30.07
C LYS A 7 6.38 8.15 28.58
N GLU A 8 7.56 8.23 27.95
CA GLU A 8 7.66 8.24 26.48
C GLU A 8 8.29 6.97 25.88
N PHE A 9 9.10 6.23 26.65
CA PHE A 9 9.80 5.06 26.15
C PHE A 9 8.84 3.91 25.82
N ASP A 10 8.77 3.56 24.53
CA ASP A 10 8.07 2.39 24.00
C ASP A 10 9.03 1.56 23.13
N PRO A 11 9.34 0.31 23.52
CA PRO A 11 10.18 -0.60 22.73
C PRO A 11 9.66 -0.85 21.31
N VAL A 12 8.34 -0.79 21.06
CA VAL A 12 7.78 -0.94 19.71
C VAL A 12 8.25 0.21 18.83
N MET A 13 8.25 1.44 19.35
CA MET A 13 8.73 2.61 18.61
C MET A 13 10.23 2.52 18.33
N VAL A 14 11.01 1.93 19.23
CA VAL A 14 12.44 1.69 18.99
C VAL A 14 12.64 0.62 17.91
N ILE A 15 11.96 -0.52 18.03
CA ILE A 15 12.01 -1.62 17.06
C ILE A 15 11.70 -1.13 15.64
N LEU A 16 10.71 -0.24 15.49
CA LEU A 16 10.32 0.32 14.19
C LEU A 16 11.32 1.35 13.63
N ARG A 17 12.28 1.84 14.42
CA ARG A 17 13.20 2.94 14.02
C ARG A 17 14.68 2.54 14.01
N THR A 18 15.03 1.40 14.60
CA THR A 18 16.41 0.89 14.68
C THR A 18 16.64 -0.27 13.72
N VAL A 19 17.75 -0.23 12.97
CA VAL A 19 18.15 -1.30 12.04
C VAL A 19 18.79 -2.48 12.77
N TYR A 20 19.58 -2.20 13.81
CA TYR A 20 20.31 -3.22 14.53
C TYR A 20 19.59 -3.63 15.82
N ARG A 21 19.38 -4.94 16.02
CA ARG A 21 18.86 -5.48 17.28
C ARG A 21 19.67 -5.08 18.51
N ARG A 22 20.97 -4.79 18.34
CA ARG A 22 21.83 -4.29 19.42
C ARG A 22 21.36 -2.93 19.96
N ASP A 23 20.73 -2.10 19.15
CA ASP A 23 20.27 -0.77 19.55
C ASP A 23 18.98 -0.89 20.38
N VAL A 24 18.10 -1.83 20.01
CA VAL A 24 16.94 -2.23 20.82
C VAL A 24 17.41 -2.78 22.17
N GLN A 25 18.41 -3.66 22.16
CA GLN A 25 18.99 -4.21 23.38
C GLN A 25 19.62 -3.10 24.24
N SER A 26 20.40 -2.20 23.65
CA SER A 26 20.99 -1.05 24.34
C SER A 26 19.95 -0.13 24.96
N ALA A 27 18.82 0.10 24.27
CA ALA A 27 17.69 0.85 24.82
C ALA A 27 17.05 0.14 26.02
N MET A 28 16.85 -1.18 25.94
CA MET A 28 16.33 -2.01 27.03
C MET A 28 17.30 -2.08 28.22
N ASP A 29 18.61 -2.13 27.97
CA ASP A 29 19.64 -2.14 29.02
C ASP A 29 19.66 -0.80 29.78
N ARG A 30 19.55 0.32 29.05
CA ARG A 30 19.43 1.66 29.65
C ARG A 30 18.15 1.82 30.48
N TYR A 31 17.03 1.32 29.96
CA TYR A 31 15.77 1.28 30.70
C TYR A 31 15.86 0.42 31.97
N THR A 32 16.53 -0.74 31.90
CA THR A 32 16.79 -1.61 33.06
C THR A 32 17.66 -0.91 34.10
N ALA A 33 18.70 -0.20 33.67
CA ALA A 33 19.55 0.59 34.54
C ALA A 33 18.75 1.69 35.25
N PHE A 34 17.87 2.39 34.52
CA PHE A 34 16.98 3.41 35.07
C PHE A 34 16.05 2.84 36.16
N LEU A 35 15.42 1.68 35.93
CA LEU A 35 14.53 1.05 36.91
C LEU A 35 15.27 0.61 38.18
N LYS A 36 16.52 0.13 38.04
CA LYS A 36 17.38 -0.23 39.18
C LYS A 36 17.82 1.00 39.97
N GLN A 37 18.20 2.09 39.28
CA GLN A 37 18.63 3.34 39.93
C GLN A 37 17.49 4.06 40.64
N SER A 38 16.27 4.02 40.07
CA SER A 38 15.07 4.65 40.67
C SER A 38 14.41 3.80 41.76
N GLY A 39 14.88 2.58 42.01
CA GLY A 39 14.28 1.66 42.98
C GLY A 39 12.91 1.11 42.57
N LYS A 40 12.47 1.34 41.33
CA LYS A 40 11.13 0.93 40.85
C LYS A 40 11.03 -0.57 40.57
N PHE A 41 12.10 -1.19 40.08
CA PHE A 41 12.14 -2.65 39.85
C PHE A 41 13.57 -3.19 39.97
N PRO A 42 13.83 -4.19 40.83
CA PRO A 42 15.18 -4.70 41.08
C PRO A 42 15.65 -5.74 40.05
N GLY A 43 14.73 -6.36 39.30
CA GLY A 43 14.99 -7.46 38.38
C GLY A 43 15.33 -7.05 36.94
N ASN A 44 15.19 -7.99 36.01
CA ASN A 44 15.23 -7.72 34.58
C ASN A 44 13.80 -7.45 34.08
N PRO A 45 13.47 -6.21 33.70
CA PRO A 45 12.12 -5.85 33.29
C PRO A 45 11.82 -6.37 31.89
N TRP A 46 10.55 -6.69 31.66
CA TRP A 46 10.03 -6.89 30.31
C TRP A 46 9.80 -5.56 29.58
N PRO A 47 9.69 -5.59 28.24
CA PRO A 47 9.38 -4.42 27.43
C PRO A 47 8.15 -3.66 27.95
N PRO A 48 8.26 -2.36 28.30
CA PRO A 48 7.12 -1.57 28.77
C PRO A 48 6.25 -1.13 27.60
N TYR A 49 5.41 -2.04 27.08
CA TYR A 49 4.46 -1.67 26.05
C TYR A 49 3.46 -0.64 26.59
N LYS A 50 3.39 0.51 25.92
CA LYS A 50 2.54 1.62 26.35
C LYS A 50 1.12 1.47 25.78
N LYS A 51 0.18 2.15 26.44
CA LYS A 51 -1.18 2.30 25.96
C LYS A 51 -1.13 3.05 24.63
N ARG A 52 -1.85 2.55 23.61
CA ARG A 52 -1.83 3.17 22.28
C ARG A 52 -2.46 4.55 22.31
N THR A 53 -1.91 5.46 21.53
CA THR A 53 -2.60 6.71 21.19
C THR A 53 -3.89 6.38 20.44
N PRO A 54 -4.95 7.20 20.59
CA PRO A 54 -6.19 7.02 19.82
C PRO A 54 -5.88 6.93 18.32
N LEU A 55 -6.36 5.87 17.67
CA LEU A 55 -6.21 5.70 16.24
C LEU A 55 -7.04 6.76 15.51
N HIS A 56 -6.55 7.22 14.35
CA HIS A 56 -7.36 8.04 13.45
C HIS A 56 -8.69 7.32 13.13
N PRO A 57 -9.84 8.02 13.01
CA PRO A 57 -11.13 7.40 12.79
C PRO A 57 -11.16 6.37 11.65
N SER A 58 -10.43 6.62 10.56
CA SER A 58 -10.29 5.72 9.41
C SER A 58 -9.70 4.34 9.76
N TYR A 59 -8.94 4.23 10.85
CA TYR A 59 -8.32 2.99 11.31
C TYR A 59 -9.05 2.34 12.48
N ARG A 60 -10.22 2.86 12.89
CA ARG A 60 -11.02 2.28 13.99
C ARG A 60 -11.35 0.80 13.76
N GLY A 61 -11.48 0.37 12.50
CA GLY A 61 -11.68 -1.03 12.11
C GLY A 61 -10.54 -1.97 12.53
N LEU A 62 -9.30 -1.51 12.66
CA LEU A 62 -8.16 -2.34 13.08
C LEU A 62 -8.33 -2.91 14.48
N ILE A 63 -9.02 -2.17 15.35
CA ILE A 63 -9.31 -2.61 16.73
C ILE A 63 -10.23 -3.84 16.72
N LYS A 64 -11.13 -3.96 15.73
CA LYS A 64 -12.01 -5.13 15.59
C LYS A 64 -11.23 -6.42 15.35
N LEU A 65 -10.02 -6.37 14.77
CA LEU A 65 -9.17 -7.54 14.59
C LEU A 65 -8.77 -8.20 15.92
N LEU A 66 -8.71 -7.42 17.01
CA LEU A 66 -8.45 -7.94 18.36
C LEU A 66 -9.59 -8.82 18.88
N HIS A 67 -10.79 -8.68 18.30
CA HIS A 67 -12.00 -9.45 18.58
C HIS A 67 -12.36 -10.29 17.35
N CYS A 68 -11.41 -11.09 16.86
CA CYS A 68 -11.62 -12.00 15.73
C CYS A 68 -11.32 -13.44 16.17
N LYS A 69 -12.22 -14.38 15.83
CA LYS A 69 -12.10 -15.82 16.14
C LYS A 69 -10.73 -16.38 15.73
N THR A 70 -10.26 -16.05 14.53
CA THR A 70 -8.97 -16.50 13.99
C THR A 70 -7.80 -16.02 14.85
N LEU A 71 -7.79 -14.75 15.26
CA LEU A 71 -6.73 -14.24 16.14
C LEU A 71 -6.74 -14.96 17.49
N HIS A 72 -7.91 -15.23 18.07
CA HIS A 72 -8.00 -15.94 19.34
C HIS A 72 -7.45 -17.36 19.25
N ILE A 73 -7.71 -18.07 18.14
CA ILE A 73 -7.15 -19.40 17.87
C ILE A 73 -5.61 -19.32 17.81
N VAL A 74 -5.07 -18.30 17.13
CA VAL A 74 -3.63 -18.04 17.06
C VAL A 74 -3.05 -17.80 18.45
N LEU A 75 -3.66 -16.91 19.25
CA LEU A 75 -3.22 -16.59 20.61
C LEU A 75 -3.25 -17.82 21.53
N PHE A 76 -4.35 -18.58 21.52
CA PHE A 76 -4.48 -19.82 22.28
C PHE A 76 -3.41 -20.85 21.89
N THR A 77 -3.22 -21.06 20.59
CA THR A 77 -2.23 -22.02 20.06
C THR A 77 -0.80 -21.62 20.45
N LEU A 78 -0.47 -20.33 20.39
CA LEU A 78 0.84 -19.83 20.80
C LEU A 78 1.06 -20.00 22.31
N LEU A 79 0.08 -19.62 23.15
CA LEU A 79 0.16 -19.82 24.60
C LEU A 79 0.33 -21.29 24.97
N TYR A 80 -0.43 -22.19 24.33
CA TYR A 80 -0.32 -23.63 24.56
C TYR A 80 1.06 -24.16 24.16
N LYS A 81 1.59 -23.73 23.01
CA LYS A 81 2.95 -24.11 22.57
C LYS A 81 4.03 -23.61 23.52
N ILE A 82 3.94 -22.37 24.00
CA ILE A 82 4.89 -21.80 24.98
C ILE A 82 4.88 -22.61 26.29
N LEU A 83 3.71 -23.08 26.70
CA LEU A 83 3.57 -23.93 27.88
C LEU A 83 4.17 -25.33 27.68
N MET A 84 4.05 -25.92 26.50
CA MET A 84 4.57 -27.26 26.23
C MET A 84 6.07 -27.29 25.92
N ASP A 85 6.58 -26.30 25.17
CA ASP A 85 7.96 -26.30 24.68
C ASP A 85 8.57 -24.88 24.68
N HIS A 86 8.94 -24.40 25.87
CA HIS A 86 9.50 -23.06 26.06
C HIS A 86 10.95 -22.94 25.57
N GLN A 87 11.64 -24.04 25.28
CA GLN A 87 13.04 -23.99 24.86
C GLN A 87 13.19 -23.57 23.39
N ASN A 88 12.12 -23.72 22.59
CA ASN A 88 12.14 -23.45 21.14
C ASN A 88 11.41 -22.17 20.72
N LEU A 89 10.88 -21.37 21.66
CA LEU A 89 10.17 -20.12 21.37
C LEU A 89 10.84 -18.94 22.08
N SER A 90 11.02 -17.82 21.36
CA SER A 90 11.68 -16.63 21.91
C SER A 90 10.77 -15.89 22.90
N GLU A 91 11.38 -15.35 23.96
CA GLU A 91 10.71 -14.49 24.95
C GLU A 91 9.96 -13.32 24.29
N HIS A 92 10.48 -12.79 23.19
CA HIS A 92 9.82 -11.75 22.39
C HIS A 92 8.43 -12.16 21.86
N VAL A 93 8.26 -13.41 21.41
CA VAL A 93 6.95 -13.90 20.94
C VAL A 93 5.96 -13.92 22.09
N LEU A 94 6.39 -14.36 23.28
CA LEU A 94 5.55 -14.37 24.46
C LEU A 94 5.13 -12.95 24.88
N CYS A 95 6.07 -12.00 24.88
CA CYS A 95 5.80 -10.58 25.14
C CYS A 95 4.71 -10.02 24.20
N MET A 96 4.82 -10.29 22.89
CA MET A 96 3.84 -9.83 21.90
C MET A 96 2.47 -10.48 22.06
N VAL A 97 2.41 -11.79 22.34
CA VAL A 97 1.15 -12.51 22.59
C VAL A 97 0.42 -11.92 23.79
N LEU A 98 1.12 -11.68 24.89
CA LEU A 98 0.54 -11.10 26.09
C LEU A 98 0.10 -9.65 25.86
N TYR A 99 0.89 -8.86 25.12
CA TYR A 99 0.51 -7.50 24.74
C TYR A 99 -0.75 -7.45 23.86
N LEU A 100 -0.92 -8.36 22.89
CA LEU A 100 -2.12 -8.42 22.06
C LEU A 100 -3.37 -8.80 22.87
N ILE A 101 -3.24 -9.71 23.84
CA ILE A 101 -4.34 -10.05 24.76
C ILE A 101 -4.70 -8.83 25.62
N GLU A 102 -3.70 -8.14 26.18
CA GLU A 102 -3.90 -6.92 26.96
C GLU A 102 -4.60 -5.83 26.14
N LEU A 103 -4.16 -5.60 24.90
CA LEU A 103 -4.81 -4.66 23.98
C LEU A 103 -6.26 -5.03 23.66
N GLY A 104 -6.53 -6.33 23.43
CA GLY A 104 -7.89 -6.79 23.15
C GLY A 104 -8.82 -6.66 24.35
N LEU A 105 -8.30 -6.79 25.57
CA LEU A 105 -9.07 -6.44 26.77
C LEU A 105 -9.37 -4.94 26.77
N GLU A 106 -8.36 -4.07 26.64
CA GLU A 106 -8.55 -2.61 26.71
C GLU A 106 -9.53 -2.03 25.68
N ASN A 107 -9.74 -2.71 24.55
CA ASN A 107 -10.57 -2.26 23.46
C ASN A 107 -11.84 -3.11 23.26
N SER A 108 -12.34 -3.72 24.33
CA SER A 108 -13.58 -4.50 24.29
C SER A 108 -14.77 -3.64 23.86
N PRO A 109 -15.65 -4.11 22.95
CA PRO A 109 -16.91 -3.44 22.66
C PRO A 109 -17.72 -3.31 23.97
N GLU A 110 -18.38 -2.16 24.17
CA GLU A 110 -19.11 -1.84 25.40
C GLU A 110 -20.13 -2.93 25.79
N GLN A 111 -20.26 -3.14 27.10
CA GLN A 111 -20.99 -4.21 27.80
C GLN A 111 -22.20 -4.78 27.05
N GLU A 112 -22.12 -6.03 26.60
CA GLU A 112 -23.32 -6.86 26.49
C GLU A 112 -23.87 -7.04 27.91
N SER A 113 -25.09 -6.58 28.14
CA SER A 113 -25.86 -6.87 29.35
C SER A 113 -25.87 -8.38 29.59
N ASP A 114 -25.56 -8.78 30.83
CA ASP A 114 -25.47 -10.17 31.32
C ASP A 114 -26.84 -10.91 31.32
N GLU A 115 -27.72 -10.65 30.35
CA GLU A 115 -28.97 -11.37 30.14
C GLU A 115 -28.95 -11.98 28.74
N GLU A 116 -28.46 -13.21 28.63
CA GLU A 116 -29.06 -14.20 27.73
C GLU A 116 -28.69 -15.62 28.21
N GLU A 117 -29.59 -16.14 29.05
CA GLU A 117 -29.80 -17.56 29.25
C GLU A 117 -30.55 -18.12 28.03
N SER A 118 -30.14 -19.30 27.55
CA SER A 118 -30.96 -20.21 26.74
C SER A 118 -31.56 -19.68 25.42
N ALA A 119 -30.76 -19.69 24.35
CA ALA A 119 -31.30 -19.88 23.01
C ALA A 119 -30.55 -21.03 22.32
N SER A 120 -31.21 -22.17 22.24
CA SER A 120 -30.92 -23.24 21.30
C SER A 120 -31.10 -22.72 19.87
N GLY A 121 -30.09 -22.03 19.35
CA GLY A 121 -29.94 -21.67 17.94
C GLY A 121 -28.84 -22.55 17.34
N GLN A 122 -29.23 -23.48 16.49
CA GLN A 122 -28.37 -24.47 15.89
C GLN A 122 -27.51 -23.84 14.78
N GLU A 123 -26.48 -23.06 15.13
CA GLU A 123 -25.48 -22.60 14.15
C GLU A 123 -24.47 -23.73 13.91
N ARG A 124 -24.79 -24.59 12.94
CA ARG A 124 -23.91 -25.69 12.49
C ARG A 124 -22.70 -25.12 11.77
N CYS A 125 -21.67 -24.69 12.51
CA CYS A 125 -20.33 -24.57 11.97
C CYS A 125 -19.41 -25.53 12.74
N HIS A 126 -19.17 -26.71 12.16
CA HIS A 126 -18.49 -27.85 12.80
C HIS A 126 -16.97 -27.67 13.03
N ASP A 127 -16.41 -26.46 12.91
CA ASP A 127 -14.96 -26.24 13.01
C ASP A 127 -14.50 -24.94 13.72
N SER A 128 -15.39 -24.16 14.36
CA SER A 128 -14.95 -22.98 15.12
C SER A 128 -14.58 -23.34 16.57
N TRP A 129 -13.33 -23.09 16.99
CA TRP A 129 -12.84 -23.38 18.36
C TRP A 129 -13.45 -22.47 19.44
N PHE A 130 -14.08 -21.36 19.04
CA PHE A 130 -14.64 -20.35 19.93
C PHE A 130 -16.05 -19.97 19.48
N PRO A 131 -17.00 -19.78 20.41
CA PRO A 131 -18.40 -19.52 20.10
C PRO A 131 -18.62 -18.16 19.44
N GLY A 132 -17.93 -17.11 19.89
CA GLY A 132 -18.12 -15.75 19.41
C GLY A 132 -16.81 -15.07 18.98
N SER A 133 -16.89 -13.81 18.58
CA SER A 133 -15.74 -12.98 18.21
C SER A 133 -15.20 -12.14 19.36
N ASN A 134 -15.89 -12.08 20.52
CA ASN A 134 -15.47 -11.28 21.66
C ASN A 134 -14.36 -11.98 22.49
N LEU A 135 -13.15 -11.39 22.55
CA LEU A 135 -12.02 -11.92 23.32
C LEU A 135 -12.36 -12.17 24.80
N VAL A 136 -13.01 -11.20 25.47
CA VAL A 136 -13.37 -11.28 26.89
C VAL A 136 -14.22 -12.52 27.15
N SER A 137 -15.16 -12.82 26.25
CA SER A 137 -16.02 -14.01 26.33
C SER A 137 -15.28 -15.32 26.06
N ASN A 138 -14.37 -15.29 25.09
CA ASN A 138 -13.64 -16.47 24.64
C ASN A 138 -12.52 -16.88 25.61
N MET A 139 -12.00 -15.95 26.41
CA MET A 139 -10.93 -16.25 27.36
C MET A 139 -11.29 -17.36 28.36
N ARG A 140 -12.56 -17.46 28.74
CA ARG A 140 -13.10 -18.51 29.63
C ARG A 140 -13.54 -19.80 28.92
N HIS A 141 -13.60 -19.81 27.59
CA HIS A 141 -14.07 -20.96 26.83
C HIS A 141 -13.01 -22.09 26.85
N PHE A 142 -13.42 -23.32 27.17
CA PHE A 142 -12.54 -24.49 27.23
C PHE A 142 -12.49 -25.23 25.90
N ILE A 143 -11.30 -25.36 25.35
CA ILE A 143 -11.02 -26.14 24.15
C ILE A 143 -10.62 -27.55 24.58
N ASN A 144 -11.54 -28.49 24.40
CA ASN A 144 -11.33 -29.87 24.83
C ASN A 144 -10.47 -30.68 23.85
N TYR A 145 -10.70 -30.50 22.54
CA TYR A 145 -10.06 -31.30 21.50
C TYR A 145 -9.61 -30.43 20.33
N VAL A 146 -8.43 -30.73 19.80
CA VAL A 146 -7.82 -30.04 18.67
C VAL A 146 -7.46 -31.05 17.58
N ARG A 147 -7.93 -30.83 16.36
CA ARG A 147 -7.57 -31.64 15.19
C ARG A 147 -6.28 -31.10 14.57
N VAL A 148 -5.25 -31.93 14.46
CA VAL A 148 -3.97 -31.59 13.82
C VAL A 148 -3.72 -32.56 12.67
N ARG A 149 -3.29 -32.04 11.52
CA ARG A 149 -2.85 -32.88 10.40
C ARG A 149 -1.39 -33.29 10.62
N VAL A 150 -1.14 -34.60 10.73
CA VAL A 150 0.16 -35.21 11.02
C VAL A 150 0.48 -36.23 9.93
N PRO A 151 1.74 -36.36 9.45
CA PRO A 151 2.08 -37.40 8.47
C PRO A 151 1.81 -38.81 9.02
N GLU A 152 1.36 -39.75 8.16
CA GLU A 152 1.10 -41.16 8.53
C GLU A 152 2.24 -41.89 9.26
N THR A 153 3.48 -41.42 9.09
CA THR A 153 4.69 -42.00 9.69
C THR A 153 4.95 -41.55 11.13
N ALA A 154 4.06 -40.76 11.75
CA ALA A 154 4.21 -40.36 13.15
C ALA A 154 4.03 -41.56 14.11
N PRO A 155 4.89 -41.71 15.14
CA PRO A 155 5.00 -42.94 15.94
C PRO A 155 3.76 -43.32 16.75
N GLU A 156 2.71 -42.50 16.79
CA GLU A 156 1.46 -42.76 17.54
C GLU A 156 0.29 -43.28 16.67
N VAL A 157 0.46 -43.46 15.35
CA VAL A 157 -0.65 -43.86 14.44
C VAL A 157 -0.81 -45.40 14.30
N LYS A 158 -0.02 -46.23 15.01
CA LYS A 158 -0.33 -47.66 15.11
C LYS A 158 -1.45 -47.89 16.14
N ARG A 159 -2.70 -47.70 15.72
CA ARG A 159 -3.85 -48.33 16.39
C ARG A 159 -3.74 -49.83 16.19
N GLU A 160 -3.59 -50.59 17.27
CA GLU A 160 -3.86 -52.04 17.22
C GLU A 160 -5.34 -52.26 16.82
N PRO A 161 -5.63 -53.28 15.98
CA PRO A 161 -7.00 -53.60 15.59
C PRO A 161 -7.77 -54.17 16.80
N PRO A 162 -9.12 -54.08 16.82
CA PRO A 162 -9.90 -54.60 17.93
C PRO A 162 -9.80 -56.13 17.95
N ALA A 163 -9.34 -56.70 19.06
CA ALA A 163 -9.31 -58.14 19.26
C ALA A 163 -10.76 -58.67 19.34
N SER A 164 -11.06 -59.61 18.46
CA SER A 164 -12.24 -60.46 18.48
C SER A 164 -12.22 -61.41 19.69
N THR A 165 -13.41 -61.80 20.12
CA THR A 165 -13.76 -62.62 21.28
C THR A 165 -12.99 -63.95 21.39
N SER A 166 -12.34 -64.21 22.53
CA SER A 166 -12.40 -65.47 23.29
C SER A 166 -11.54 -65.40 24.58
N SER A 167 -11.93 -66.20 25.56
CA SER A 167 -11.58 -66.24 26.99
C SER A 167 -10.14 -66.64 27.33
N ASP A 168 -9.51 -65.91 28.27
CA ASP A 168 -9.03 -66.39 29.60
C ASP A 168 -7.85 -65.55 30.15
N GLY A 169 -7.88 -65.29 31.47
CA GLY A 169 -6.67 -65.07 32.28
C GLY A 169 -6.36 -63.65 32.78
N LEU A 170 -6.39 -63.48 34.10
CA LEU A 170 -6.05 -62.28 34.89
C LEU A 170 -4.55 -61.90 34.84
N ALA A 171 -4.22 -60.59 34.80
CA ALA A 171 -3.37 -59.87 35.76
C ALA A 171 -2.92 -58.44 35.32
N SER A 172 -3.41 -57.43 36.05
CA SER A 172 -2.67 -56.29 36.66
C SER A 172 -1.50 -55.57 35.93
N SER A 173 -1.80 -54.38 35.38
CA SER A 173 -1.12 -53.06 35.50
C SER A 173 0.41 -52.91 35.68
N GLN A 174 1.06 -52.05 34.87
CA GLN A 174 1.58 -50.70 35.27
C GLN A 174 2.41 -49.97 34.17
N VAL A 175 1.98 -48.72 33.87
CA VAL A 175 2.75 -47.47 33.61
C VAL A 175 3.69 -47.31 32.39
N SER A 176 3.30 -46.43 31.43
CA SER A 176 4.21 -45.49 30.70
C SER A 176 3.46 -44.37 29.91
N ARG A 177 2.68 -43.51 30.57
CA ARG A 177 1.75 -42.56 29.88
C ARG A 177 2.21 -41.09 29.77
N TYR A 178 3.50 -40.77 29.94
CA TYR A 178 3.99 -39.36 29.98
C TYR A 178 5.04 -38.96 28.93
N LYS A 179 5.27 -39.74 27.86
CA LYS A 179 6.34 -39.45 26.86
C LYS A 179 5.87 -39.11 25.43
N GLY A 180 4.59 -39.26 25.09
CA GLY A 180 4.10 -39.20 23.70
C GLY A 180 3.94 -37.79 23.09
N THR A 181 3.32 -36.86 23.83
CA THR A 181 2.93 -35.54 23.29
C THR A 181 4.10 -34.59 22.99
N ALA A 182 5.23 -34.73 23.68
CA ALA A 182 6.43 -33.92 23.47
C ALA A 182 7.23 -34.31 22.20
N GLN A 183 7.13 -35.58 21.77
CA GLN A 183 7.94 -36.10 20.65
C GLN A 183 7.39 -35.68 19.27
N VAL A 184 6.07 -35.54 19.12
CA VAL A 184 5.44 -35.22 17.82
C VAL A 184 5.69 -33.76 17.40
N PHE A 185 5.72 -32.80 18.33
CA PHE A 185 6.04 -31.40 18.01
C PHE A 185 7.55 -31.14 17.88
N SER A 186 8.39 -31.87 18.63
CA SER A 186 9.86 -31.85 18.46
C SER A 186 10.27 -32.28 17.06
N LEU A 187 9.63 -33.31 16.48
CA LEU A 187 9.91 -33.79 15.12
C LEU A 187 9.52 -32.79 14.01
N VAL A 188 8.49 -31.96 14.24
CA VAL A 188 8.07 -30.89 13.30
C VAL A 188 9.04 -29.71 13.36
N ALA A 189 9.53 -29.35 14.55
CA ALA A 189 10.57 -28.34 14.73
C ALA A 189 11.93 -28.77 14.15
N GLU A 190 12.30 -30.04 14.35
CA GLU A 190 13.54 -30.63 13.82
C GLU A 190 13.52 -30.80 12.29
N ARG A 191 12.34 -31.07 11.69
CA ARG A 191 12.15 -31.03 10.23
C ARG A 191 12.12 -29.62 9.65
N ARG A 192 11.59 -28.61 10.35
CA ARG A 192 11.65 -27.21 9.90
C ARG A 192 13.09 -26.70 9.90
N LYS A 193 13.89 -27.12 10.88
CA LYS A 193 15.34 -26.85 10.94
C LYS A 193 16.09 -27.55 9.80
N LYS A 194 15.80 -28.83 9.52
CA LYS A 194 16.36 -29.54 8.35
C LYS A 194 15.90 -28.96 7.01
N PHE A 195 14.67 -28.46 6.89
CA PHE A 195 14.18 -27.84 5.66
C PHE A 195 14.83 -26.46 5.42
N GLN A 196 15.06 -25.68 6.49
CA GLN A 196 15.84 -24.45 6.44
C GLN A 196 17.33 -24.72 6.14
N GLU A 197 17.91 -25.80 6.68
CA GLU A 197 19.27 -26.26 6.36
C GLU A 197 19.39 -26.75 4.91
N ILE A 198 18.37 -27.40 4.34
CA ILE A 198 18.33 -27.81 2.94
C ILE A 198 18.24 -26.60 2.00
N ILE A 199 17.46 -25.56 2.36
CA ILE A 199 17.40 -24.30 1.62
C ILE A 199 18.77 -23.58 1.68
N ASN A 200 19.41 -23.54 2.84
CA ASN A 200 20.72 -22.91 3.01
C ASN A 200 21.84 -23.70 2.31
N ARG A 201 21.77 -25.05 2.27
CA ARG A 201 22.74 -25.91 1.57
C ARG A 201 22.61 -25.83 0.05
N ASN A 202 21.38 -25.67 -0.47
CA ASN A 202 21.13 -25.41 -1.89
C ASN A 202 21.59 -24.02 -2.35
N THR A 203 21.84 -23.10 -1.42
CA THR A 203 22.37 -21.76 -1.73
C THR A 203 23.91 -21.75 -1.79
N SER A 204 24.59 -22.68 -1.10
CA SER A 204 26.06 -22.78 -1.12
C SER A 204 26.64 -23.71 -2.20
N GLU A 205 25.82 -24.55 -2.86
CA GLU A 205 26.26 -25.51 -3.89
C GLU A 205 25.99 -25.05 -5.34
N ALA A 206 25.60 -23.79 -5.56
CA ALA A 206 25.45 -23.23 -6.90
C ALA A 206 26.80 -22.93 -7.62
N ASN A 207 27.95 -23.16 -6.97
CA ASN A 207 29.28 -23.02 -7.56
C ASN A 207 30.09 -24.32 -7.43
N GLN A 208 29.69 -25.40 -8.10
CA GLN A 208 30.62 -26.43 -8.59
C GLN A 208 29.93 -27.43 -9.54
N VAL A 209 30.41 -27.45 -10.78
CA VAL A 209 30.01 -28.39 -11.84
C VAL A 209 30.77 -29.71 -11.65
N VAL A 210 30.10 -30.81 -11.23
CA VAL A 210 30.55 -32.19 -11.53
C VAL A 210 29.35 -33.17 -11.61
N ARG A 211 29.31 -33.95 -12.70
CA ARG A 211 28.36 -35.05 -13.02
C ARG A 211 28.19 -36.10 -11.90
N PRO A 212 27.00 -36.70 -11.71
CA PRO A 212 26.84 -37.92 -10.93
C PRO A 212 26.82 -39.19 -11.82
N LYS A 213 27.35 -40.30 -11.28
CA LYS A 213 27.12 -41.68 -11.73
C LYS A 213 26.46 -42.49 -10.61
N THR A 214 25.56 -43.38 -11.05
CA THR A 214 25.03 -44.61 -10.42
C THR A 214 23.99 -44.55 -9.27
N SER A 215 22.74 -44.84 -9.68
CA SER A 215 21.91 -46.01 -9.26
C SER A 215 21.56 -46.22 -7.78
N MET A 216 20.37 -45.75 -7.37
CA MET A 216 19.36 -46.53 -6.64
C MET A 216 17.96 -45.96 -6.94
N LYS A 217 16.93 -46.82 -6.97
CA LYS A 217 15.54 -46.54 -7.37
C LYS A 217 14.96 -45.27 -6.70
N TRP A 218 14.60 -44.28 -7.51
CA TRP A 218 13.87 -43.08 -7.08
C TRP A 218 12.37 -43.27 -7.35
N SER A 219 11.57 -43.10 -6.29
CA SER A 219 10.15 -42.76 -6.41
C SER A 219 10.03 -41.28 -6.82
N ALA A 220 9.03 -40.93 -7.63
CA ALA A 220 8.89 -39.62 -8.26
C ALA A 220 8.93 -38.43 -7.26
N PRO A 221 9.67 -37.34 -7.55
CA PRO A 221 9.67 -36.14 -6.72
C PRO A 221 8.40 -35.33 -7.00
N GLY A 222 7.44 -35.36 -6.07
CA GLY A 222 6.21 -34.58 -6.19
C GLY A 222 5.04 -35.03 -5.32
N ALA A 223 5.08 -36.22 -4.72
CA ALA A 223 4.01 -36.65 -3.83
C ALA A 223 4.14 -35.95 -2.47
N THR A 224 3.20 -35.07 -2.15
CA THR A 224 3.00 -34.54 -0.80
C THR A 224 2.81 -35.71 0.18
N PRO A 225 3.44 -35.69 1.36
CA PRO A 225 3.26 -36.75 2.34
C PRO A 225 1.78 -36.84 2.73
N GLN A 226 1.18 -38.04 2.69
CA GLN A 226 -0.20 -38.25 3.14
C GLN A 226 -0.31 -37.86 4.62
N LEU A 227 -1.15 -36.86 4.89
CA LEU A 227 -1.43 -36.31 6.21
C LEU A 227 -2.71 -36.96 6.77
N THR A 228 -2.61 -37.58 7.94
CA THR A 228 -3.76 -38.06 8.71
C THR A 228 -4.15 -37.05 9.78
N THR A 229 -5.43 -37.02 10.16
CA THR A 229 -5.92 -36.12 11.20
C THR A 229 -5.80 -36.80 12.57
N ALA A 230 -4.93 -36.28 13.43
CA ALA A 230 -4.83 -36.67 14.83
C ALA A 230 -5.68 -35.73 15.70
N ILE A 231 -6.38 -36.29 16.70
CA ILE A 231 -7.16 -35.51 17.67
C ILE A 231 -6.35 -35.44 18.96
N LEU A 232 -5.92 -34.23 19.34
CA LEU A 232 -5.25 -33.95 20.60
C LEU A 232 -6.27 -33.52 21.64
N GLU A 233 -6.23 -34.14 22.82
CA GLU A 233 -6.98 -33.69 23.99
C GLU A 233 -6.20 -32.57 24.69
N VAL A 234 -6.79 -31.38 24.75
CA VAL A 234 -6.16 -30.15 25.28
C VAL A 234 -6.75 -29.80 26.64
N LYS A 235 -8.07 -29.61 26.73
CA LYS A 235 -8.83 -29.25 27.96
C LYS A 235 -8.32 -27.97 28.65
N GLU A 236 -8.04 -26.94 27.86
CA GLU A 236 -7.56 -25.65 28.36
C GLU A 236 -8.41 -24.49 27.84
N SER A 237 -8.43 -23.39 28.59
CA SER A 237 -8.92 -22.08 28.18
C SER A 237 -7.77 -21.07 28.17
N ILE A 238 -7.94 -19.89 27.57
CA ILE A 238 -6.88 -18.85 27.61
C ILE A 238 -6.57 -18.48 29.08
N LEU A 239 -7.58 -18.40 29.94
CA LEU A 239 -7.39 -18.15 31.38
C LEU A 239 -6.58 -19.25 32.07
N SER A 240 -6.86 -20.54 31.78
CA SER A 240 -6.10 -21.64 32.38
C SER A 240 -4.65 -21.67 31.91
N LEU A 241 -4.40 -21.35 30.63
CA LEU A 241 -3.05 -21.23 30.08
C LEU A 241 -2.27 -20.07 30.73
N LEU A 242 -2.91 -18.90 30.93
CA LEU A 242 -2.27 -17.76 31.59
C LEU A 242 -1.89 -18.08 33.05
N ILE A 243 -2.77 -18.73 33.81
CA ILE A 243 -2.47 -19.14 35.18
C ILE A 243 -1.33 -20.18 35.20
N LYS A 244 -1.33 -21.16 34.30
CA LYS A 244 -0.23 -22.13 34.16
C LYS A 244 1.08 -21.48 33.74
N LEU A 245 1.02 -20.42 32.93
CA LEU A 245 2.18 -19.66 32.50
C LEU A 245 2.79 -18.90 33.68
N HIS A 246 1.97 -18.29 34.55
CA HIS A 246 2.44 -17.66 35.78
C HIS A 246 3.20 -18.65 36.67
N HIS A 247 2.67 -19.85 36.88
CA HIS A 247 3.36 -20.94 37.59
C HIS A 247 4.72 -21.30 36.98
N LYS A 248 4.75 -21.41 35.65
CA LYS A 248 5.97 -21.76 34.91
C LYS A 248 7.04 -20.68 35.02
N LEU A 249 6.65 -19.39 34.98
CA LEU A 249 7.56 -18.25 35.13
C LEU A 249 8.04 -18.07 36.58
N SER A 250 7.19 -18.36 37.56
CA SER A 250 7.53 -18.26 38.99
C SER A 250 8.44 -19.39 39.48
N GLY A 251 8.38 -20.55 38.82
CA GLY A 251 9.09 -21.76 39.28
C GLY A 251 8.50 -22.38 40.56
N LYS A 252 7.37 -21.86 41.05
CA LYS A 252 6.63 -22.36 42.22
C LYS A 252 5.26 -22.87 41.78
N GLN A 253 4.83 -24.00 42.34
CA GLN A 253 3.44 -24.43 42.19
C GLN A 253 2.53 -23.51 43.03
N ASN A 254 1.35 -23.15 42.50
CA ASN A 254 0.37 -22.27 43.16
C ASN A 254 0.89 -20.87 43.48
N SER A 255 1.70 -20.29 42.58
CA SER A 255 2.28 -18.96 42.69
C SER A 255 1.28 -17.82 42.45
N TYR A 256 0.23 -18.04 41.67
CA TYR A 256 -0.76 -17.00 41.40
C TYR A 256 -1.86 -17.00 42.45
N TYR A 257 -1.97 -15.90 43.19
CA TYR A 257 -3.05 -15.64 44.14
C TYR A 257 -3.80 -14.37 43.72
N PRO A 258 -5.12 -14.45 43.45
CA PRO A 258 -5.89 -13.29 43.01
C PRO A 258 -5.86 -12.14 44.03
N PRO A 259 -5.35 -10.94 43.68
CA PRO A 259 -5.19 -9.83 44.64
C PRO A 259 -6.52 -9.36 45.27
N TRP A 260 -7.62 -9.50 44.54
CA TRP A 260 -8.96 -9.09 44.97
C TRP A 260 -9.61 -10.01 46.01
N LEU A 261 -8.95 -11.11 46.40
CA LEU A 261 -9.39 -11.93 47.53
C LEU A 261 -9.02 -11.28 48.88
N ASP A 262 -7.94 -10.50 48.92
CA ASP A 262 -7.49 -9.81 50.13
C ASP A 262 -8.01 -8.36 50.17
N ASP A 263 -8.06 -7.68 49.01
CA ASP A 263 -8.49 -6.29 48.89
C ASP A 263 -9.38 -6.08 47.66
N VAL A 264 -10.68 -5.88 47.87
CA VAL A 264 -11.67 -5.71 46.80
C VAL A 264 -11.49 -4.36 46.07
N ASP A 265 -10.88 -3.37 46.72
CA ASP A 265 -10.70 -2.02 46.14
C ASP A 265 -9.71 -2.01 44.97
N VAL A 266 -8.89 -3.07 44.86
CA VAL A 266 -8.01 -3.34 43.70
C VAL A 266 -8.79 -3.46 42.38
N LEU A 267 -10.06 -3.86 42.42
CA LEU A 267 -10.92 -3.92 41.22
C LEU A 267 -11.51 -2.55 40.84
N ILE A 268 -11.55 -1.59 41.77
CA ILE A 268 -12.11 -0.25 41.58
C ILE A 268 -11.03 0.72 41.07
N HIS A 269 -9.78 0.54 41.51
CA HIS A 269 -8.63 1.33 41.08
C HIS A 269 -7.53 0.45 40.45
N PRO A 270 -7.71 0.01 39.18
CA PRO A 270 -6.80 -0.93 38.52
C PRO A 270 -5.40 -0.36 38.19
N GLU A 271 -5.18 0.96 38.31
CA GLU A 271 -3.89 1.62 38.06
C GLU A 271 -2.93 1.53 39.26
N ILE A 272 -2.70 0.32 39.77
CA ILE A 272 -1.75 0.11 40.87
C ILE A 272 -0.32 0.28 40.30
N PRO A 273 0.54 1.17 40.87
CA PRO A 273 1.92 1.39 40.40
C PRO A 273 2.77 0.11 40.34
N ARG A 274 2.41 -0.90 41.15
CA ARG A 274 3.01 -2.23 41.18
C ARG A 274 2.98 -2.94 39.83
N TYR A 275 2.01 -2.62 38.98
CA TYR A 275 1.85 -3.25 37.67
C TYR A 275 2.40 -2.41 36.52
N SER A 276 2.93 -1.20 36.74
CA SER A 276 3.42 -0.32 35.66
C SER A 276 4.73 -0.81 35.04
N HIS A 277 5.63 -1.39 35.84
CA HIS A 277 6.91 -1.94 35.41
C HIS A 277 7.07 -3.33 36.03
N GLY A 278 7.55 -4.31 35.26
CA GLY A 278 7.71 -5.66 35.80
C GLY A 278 8.23 -6.67 34.80
N ASP A 279 8.27 -7.92 35.24
CA ASP A 279 8.63 -9.09 34.46
C ASP A 279 7.39 -9.80 33.87
N GLY A 280 7.59 -10.95 33.25
CA GLY A 280 6.49 -11.73 32.68
C GLY A 280 5.42 -12.18 33.67
N MET A 281 5.77 -12.39 34.95
CA MET A 281 4.78 -12.70 35.98
C MET A 281 3.86 -11.50 36.20
N THR A 282 4.45 -10.31 36.34
CA THR A 282 3.73 -9.05 36.54
C THR A 282 2.80 -8.75 35.37
N ALA A 283 3.22 -9.05 34.13
CA ALA A 283 2.39 -8.89 32.94
C ALA A 283 1.16 -9.84 32.94
N VAL A 284 1.36 -11.11 33.31
CA VAL A 284 0.26 -12.08 33.41
C VAL A 284 -0.72 -11.70 34.53
N GLU A 285 -0.23 -11.27 35.69
CA GLU A 285 -1.07 -10.80 36.81
C GLU A 285 -1.95 -9.61 36.37
N ARG A 286 -1.37 -8.66 35.65
CA ARG A 286 -2.08 -7.50 35.12
C ARG A 286 -3.17 -7.89 34.12
N ILE A 287 -2.89 -8.83 33.21
CA ILE A 287 -3.88 -9.33 32.24
C ILE A 287 -5.03 -10.04 32.94
N LEU A 288 -4.75 -10.89 33.93
CA LEU A 288 -5.77 -11.59 34.72
C LEU A 288 -6.64 -10.61 35.53
N LEU A 289 -6.03 -9.56 36.08
CA LEU A 289 -6.76 -8.47 36.74
C LEU A 289 -7.70 -7.74 35.78
N LYS A 290 -7.20 -7.32 34.60
CA LYS A 290 -8.02 -6.68 33.55
C LYS A 290 -9.17 -7.58 33.10
N ALA A 291 -8.92 -8.87 32.91
CA ALA A 291 -9.96 -9.84 32.55
C ALA A 291 -11.04 -9.98 33.62
N ALA A 292 -10.66 -9.93 34.91
CA ALA A 292 -11.59 -9.99 36.03
C ALA A 292 -12.41 -8.70 36.20
N VAL A 293 -11.80 -7.53 35.97
CA VAL A 293 -12.49 -6.23 35.98
C VAL A 293 -13.54 -6.16 34.86
N GLN A 294 -13.23 -6.70 33.68
CA GLN A 294 -14.11 -6.63 32.52
C GLN A 294 -15.25 -7.65 32.52
N SER A 295 -15.13 -8.76 33.25
CA SER A 295 -16.19 -9.78 33.28
C SER A 295 -16.25 -10.50 34.62
N ARG A 296 -17.43 -10.47 35.24
CA ARG A 296 -17.75 -11.22 36.47
C ARG A 296 -17.59 -12.73 36.27
N LEU A 297 -17.89 -13.24 35.07
CA LEU A 297 -17.71 -14.66 34.74
C LEU A 297 -16.22 -15.02 34.67
N ASN A 298 -15.38 -14.18 34.06
CA ASN A 298 -13.94 -14.40 34.04
C ASN A 298 -13.36 -14.40 35.46
N LYS A 299 -13.80 -13.46 36.32
CA LYS A 299 -13.44 -13.44 37.75
C LYS A 299 -13.75 -14.78 38.44
N ARG A 300 -14.98 -15.28 38.32
CA ARG A 300 -15.41 -16.56 38.91
C ARG A 300 -14.58 -17.74 38.40
N ILE A 301 -14.32 -17.82 37.10
CA ILE A 301 -13.53 -18.90 36.49
C ILE A 301 -12.07 -18.85 36.94
N ILE A 302 -11.47 -17.66 37.06
CA ILE A 302 -10.11 -17.50 37.61
C ILE A 302 -10.05 -18.05 39.04
N GLU A 303 -11.00 -17.68 39.89
CA GLU A 303 -11.11 -18.18 41.28
C GLU A 303 -11.28 -19.70 41.31
N GLU A 304 -12.13 -20.26 40.43
CA GLU A 304 -12.34 -21.71 40.34
C GLU A 304 -11.09 -22.47 39.91
N ILE A 305 -10.36 -21.96 38.91
CA ILE A 305 -9.11 -22.55 38.45
C ILE A 305 -8.08 -22.51 39.59
N CYS A 306 -7.89 -21.37 40.26
CA CYS A 306 -6.98 -21.25 41.40
C CYS A 306 -7.34 -22.21 42.55
N ARG A 307 -8.63 -22.39 42.85
CA ARG A 307 -9.13 -23.29 43.89
C ARG A 307 -8.94 -24.76 43.55
N LYS A 308 -9.11 -25.15 42.28
CA LYS A 308 -8.91 -26.55 41.82
C LYS A 308 -7.44 -27.01 41.91
N VAL A 309 -6.48 -26.10 41.94
CA VAL A 309 -5.04 -26.41 42.03
C VAL A 309 -4.53 -26.40 43.49
N THR A 310 -5.34 -26.00 44.46
CA THR A 310 -5.02 -26.05 45.90
C THR A 310 -5.70 -27.26 46.59
N PRO A 311 -4.98 -28.26 47.13
CA PRO A 311 -5.56 -29.14 48.14
C PRO A 311 -5.54 -28.44 49.52
N PRO A 312 -6.59 -28.57 50.36
CA PRO A 312 -6.57 -28.08 51.72
C PRO A 312 -5.74 -29.03 52.59
N VAL A 313 -4.57 -28.61 53.04
CA VAL A 313 -3.83 -29.35 54.09
C VAL A 313 -3.69 -28.43 55.31
N PRO A 314 -4.19 -28.84 56.50
CA PRO A 314 -4.09 -28.06 57.72
C PRO A 314 -2.65 -28.01 58.26
N PRO A 315 -2.29 -27.00 59.07
CA PRO A 315 -0.92 -26.79 59.50
C PRO A 315 -0.47 -27.90 60.45
N LYS A 316 0.58 -28.63 60.09
CA LYS A 316 1.28 -29.53 61.00
C LYS A 316 2.61 -28.93 61.46
N LYS A 317 2.82 -29.12 62.76
CA LYS A 317 3.84 -28.55 63.62
C LYS A 317 5.28 -28.89 63.18
N ILE A 318 6.15 -27.97 63.56
CA ILE A 318 7.62 -28.00 63.52
C ILE A 318 8.18 -29.34 64.03
N SER A 319 9.08 -29.98 63.27
CA SER A 319 10.39 -30.44 63.80
C SER A 319 11.33 -30.99 62.70
N SER A 320 12.58 -30.48 62.77
CA SER A 320 13.87 -31.14 62.49
C SER A 320 14.12 -31.81 61.13
N ALA A 321 14.64 -31.03 60.18
CA ALA A 321 15.55 -31.53 59.14
C ALA A 321 16.48 -30.43 58.61
N GLU A 322 17.02 -29.57 59.48
CA GLU A 322 18.15 -28.68 59.16
C GLU A 322 19.47 -29.39 59.46
N LYS A 323 19.94 -30.20 58.51
CA LYS A 323 21.36 -30.55 58.37
C LYS A 323 21.58 -31.32 57.06
N LYS A 324 21.82 -30.60 55.95
CA LYS A 324 22.60 -31.01 54.75
C LYS A 324 22.39 -30.10 53.52
N THR A 325 22.34 -28.79 53.70
CA THR A 325 22.33 -27.82 52.57
C THR A 325 23.31 -26.67 52.81
N LEU A 326 24.54 -27.00 53.23
CA LEU A 326 25.61 -26.02 53.46
C LEU A 326 26.93 -26.35 52.74
N ASP A 327 26.90 -27.21 51.73
CA ASP A 327 28.13 -27.60 50.99
C ASP A 327 27.98 -27.50 49.45
N LYS A 328 26.90 -26.89 48.97
CA LYS A 328 26.63 -26.70 47.52
C LYS A 328 26.58 -25.23 47.09
N GLU A 329 26.45 -24.30 48.04
CA GLU A 329 26.46 -22.85 47.80
C GLU A 329 27.90 -22.30 47.73
N GLU A 330 28.83 -22.83 48.54
CA GLU A 330 30.23 -22.37 48.60
C GLU A 330 31.02 -22.69 47.30
N ARG A 331 30.73 -23.82 46.66
CA ARG A 331 31.34 -24.19 45.37
C ARG A 331 30.84 -23.36 44.19
N ARG A 332 29.65 -22.75 44.29
CA ARG A 332 29.05 -21.92 43.24
C ARG A 332 29.51 -20.45 43.31
N GLN A 333 30.10 -20.06 44.44
CA GLN A 333 30.67 -18.73 44.68
C GLN A 333 32.12 -18.63 44.18
N LYS A 334 32.96 -19.65 44.41
CA LYS A 334 34.36 -19.71 43.92
C LYS A 334 34.52 -19.81 42.39
N ALA A 335 33.49 -20.19 41.65
CA ALA A 335 33.50 -20.18 40.19
C ALA A 335 33.24 -18.78 39.59
N ARG A 336 32.46 -17.92 40.29
CA ARG A 336 32.14 -16.55 39.84
C ARG A 336 33.33 -15.60 40.03
N GLU A 337 34.14 -15.79 41.07
CA GLU A 337 35.35 -15.00 41.31
C GLU A 337 36.44 -15.22 40.24
N ARG A 338 36.53 -16.42 39.65
CA ARG A 338 37.47 -16.69 38.55
C ARG A 338 37.05 -16.07 37.22
N GLN A 339 35.74 -15.96 36.96
CA GLN A 339 35.22 -15.26 35.77
C GLN A 339 35.33 -13.73 35.88
N GLN A 340 35.22 -13.16 37.09
CA GLN A 340 35.35 -11.72 37.30
C GLN A 340 36.79 -11.20 37.15
N LYS A 341 37.79 -12.04 37.45
CA LYS A 341 39.22 -11.66 37.35
C LYS A 341 39.72 -11.56 35.90
N LEU A 342 39.17 -12.36 34.99
CA LEU A 342 39.47 -12.31 33.54
C LEU A 342 38.83 -11.11 32.83
N LEU A 343 37.71 -10.60 33.32
CA LEU A 343 37.05 -9.38 32.80
C LEU A 343 37.76 -8.08 33.22
N ALA A 344 38.41 -8.06 34.38
CA ALA A 344 39.19 -6.92 34.85
C ALA A 344 40.54 -6.76 34.09
N GLU A 345 41.13 -7.87 33.64
CA GLU A 345 42.40 -7.86 32.90
C GLU A 345 42.24 -7.37 31.45
N PHE A 346 41.05 -7.54 30.85
CA PHE A 346 40.71 -6.97 29.54
C PHE A 346 40.43 -5.46 29.60
N ALA A 347 39.76 -4.97 30.66
CA ALA A 347 39.47 -3.55 30.84
C ALA A 347 40.74 -2.70 31.07
N SER A 348 41.79 -3.29 31.65
CA SER A 348 43.07 -2.61 31.90
C SER A 348 43.94 -2.42 30.65
N ARG A 349 43.73 -3.18 29.57
CA ARG A 349 44.51 -3.05 28.31
C ARG A 349 43.85 -2.18 27.26
N GLN A 350 42.56 -1.88 27.38
CA GLN A 350 41.87 -0.93 26.50
C GLN A 350 42.06 0.53 26.95
N LYS A 351 42.44 0.75 28.22
CA LYS A 351 42.70 2.08 28.78
C LYS A 351 44.10 2.63 28.40
N SER A 352 45.07 1.76 28.08
CA SER A 352 46.44 2.16 27.69
C SER A 352 46.60 2.47 26.19
N PHE A 353 45.52 2.56 25.42
CA PHE A 353 45.55 2.98 24.00
C PHE A 353 44.85 4.32 23.77
N MET A 354 44.16 4.85 24.79
CA MET A 354 43.41 6.11 24.72
C MET A 354 44.17 7.29 25.36
N GLU A 355 45.41 7.06 25.80
CA GLU A 355 46.25 8.02 26.53
C GLU A 355 47.41 8.56 25.66
N THR A 356 47.44 8.26 24.35
CA THR A 356 48.53 8.65 23.41
C THR A 356 48.03 9.47 22.21
N ALA A 357 46.93 10.20 22.35
CA ALA A 357 46.40 11.08 21.30
C ALA A 357 45.76 12.36 21.83
N MET A 358 46.33 12.94 22.89
CA MET A 358 46.01 14.29 23.34
C MET A 358 47.31 15.06 23.57
N ASP A 359 47.76 15.76 22.53
CA ASP A 359 48.48 17.04 22.61
C ASP A 359 48.73 17.55 21.18
N VAL A 360 48.07 18.65 20.80
CA VAL A 360 48.61 19.85 20.11
C VAL A 360 47.43 20.81 19.84
N GLU A 361 47.70 22.07 20.16
CA GLU A 361 46.80 23.19 20.47
C GLU A 361 46.18 23.89 19.24
N SER A 362 45.09 24.64 19.48
CA SER A 362 44.58 25.76 18.66
C SER A 362 45.28 27.09 19.04
N PRO A 363 45.03 28.29 18.43
CA PRO A 363 44.18 28.67 17.28
C PRO A 363 44.88 29.62 16.27
N ASP A 364 44.23 29.99 15.16
CA ASP A 364 43.99 31.41 14.84
C ASP A 364 43.11 31.64 13.59
N ALA A 365 42.41 32.76 13.64
CA ALA A 365 41.51 33.30 12.62
C ALA A 365 42.27 34.11 11.57
N ASP A 366 41.82 34.07 10.32
CA ASP A 366 41.85 35.26 9.47
C ASP A 366 40.75 35.20 8.40
N ILE A 367 40.03 36.32 8.32
CA ILE A 367 38.95 36.62 7.40
C ILE A 367 39.59 37.28 6.17
N ALA A 368 39.41 36.68 4.99
CA ALA A 368 39.66 37.35 3.72
C ALA A 368 38.38 37.32 2.87
N MET A 369 37.83 38.52 2.70
CA MET A 369 36.68 38.86 1.87
C MET A 369 37.22 39.29 0.50
N GLU A 370 36.90 38.56 -0.58
CA GLU A 370 37.10 39.04 -1.94
C GLU A 370 35.84 38.88 -2.80
N VAL A 371 35.17 40.03 -2.89
CA VAL A 371 34.52 40.69 -4.04
C VAL A 371 34.06 39.83 -5.23
N ALA A 372 32.75 39.91 -5.45
CA ALA A 372 32.03 39.48 -6.64
C ALA A 372 32.56 40.13 -7.93
N THR A 373 32.81 39.30 -8.94
CA THR A 373 32.61 39.65 -10.35
C THR A 373 31.31 38.99 -10.80
N SER A 374 30.31 39.83 -11.05
CA SER A 374 29.01 39.49 -11.58
C SER A 374 29.13 38.98 -13.02
N GLU A 375 29.17 37.66 -13.19
CA GLU A 375 28.70 37.00 -14.40
C GLU A 375 27.44 36.21 -14.05
N GLN A 376 26.39 36.46 -14.82
CA GLN A 376 25.05 35.95 -14.60
C GLN A 376 25.02 34.44 -14.95
N HIS A 377 25.62 33.60 -14.11
CA HIS A 377 25.57 32.15 -14.22
C HIS A 377 24.17 31.67 -13.81
N VAL A 378 23.41 31.23 -14.81
CA VAL A 378 22.09 30.61 -14.67
C VAL A 378 22.25 29.26 -13.97
N SER A 379 21.64 29.08 -12.80
CA SER A 379 21.83 27.92 -11.93
C SER A 379 21.21 26.64 -12.51
N GLU A 380 22.03 25.64 -12.83
CA GLU A 380 21.60 24.25 -13.00
C GLU A 380 20.96 23.72 -11.71
N ALA A 381 20.06 22.73 -11.81
CA ALA A 381 19.48 22.10 -10.63
C ALA A 381 20.58 21.32 -9.87
N ILE A 382 20.99 21.87 -8.73
CA ILE A 382 22.00 21.27 -7.86
C ILE A 382 21.32 20.25 -6.95
N TYR A 383 21.86 19.03 -6.90
CA TYR A 383 21.42 17.96 -6.03
C TYR A 383 22.49 17.61 -5.01
N ASP A 384 22.06 17.27 -3.80
CA ASP A 384 22.95 16.85 -2.72
C ASP A 384 22.93 15.33 -2.58
N CYS A 385 24.08 14.68 -2.75
CA CYS A 385 24.19 13.25 -2.52
C CYS A 385 24.28 12.94 -1.02
N VAL A 386 23.27 12.27 -0.48
CA VAL A 386 23.22 11.94 0.97
C VAL A 386 24.27 10.91 1.42
N ILE A 387 24.98 10.27 0.50
CA ILE A 387 26.01 9.26 0.81
C ILE A 387 27.40 9.90 0.88
N CYS A 388 27.81 10.63 -0.17
CA CYS A 388 29.14 11.24 -0.23
C CYS A 388 29.18 12.71 0.19
N GLY A 389 28.03 13.36 0.39
CA GLY A 389 27.93 14.76 0.79
C GLY A 389 28.31 15.77 -0.31
N GLN A 390 28.51 15.33 -1.55
CA GLN A 390 28.84 16.21 -2.67
C GLN A 390 27.55 16.79 -3.29
N SER A 391 27.57 18.09 -3.54
CA SER A 391 26.54 18.83 -4.25
C SER A 391 26.95 19.01 -5.72
N GLY A 392 26.04 18.74 -6.66
CA GLY A 392 26.31 18.93 -8.08
C GLY A 392 25.10 18.68 -8.98
N PRO A 393 25.16 19.04 -10.28
CA PRO A 393 24.12 18.73 -11.24
C PRO A 393 24.11 17.23 -11.59
N SER A 394 22.96 16.73 -12.08
CA SER A 394 22.89 15.39 -12.67
C SER A 394 23.46 15.43 -14.09
N THR A 395 24.40 14.54 -14.41
CA THR A 395 25.00 14.43 -15.76
C THR A 395 24.74 13.06 -16.37
N GLU A 396 24.93 12.92 -17.69
CA GLU A 396 24.77 11.62 -18.36
C GLU A 396 25.77 10.55 -17.89
N ASP A 397 26.99 10.97 -17.54
CA ASP A 397 28.07 10.09 -17.07
C ASP A 397 27.91 9.72 -15.60
N ARG A 398 27.50 10.68 -14.75
CA ARG A 398 27.32 10.49 -13.32
C ARG A 398 25.92 10.95 -12.90
N PRO A 399 24.88 10.15 -13.22
CA PRO A 399 23.52 10.53 -12.92
C PRO A 399 23.27 10.59 -11.42
N THR A 400 22.52 11.61 -11.01
CA THR A 400 21.90 11.67 -9.69
C THR A 400 20.51 11.07 -9.79
N GLY A 401 20.05 10.40 -8.74
CA GLY A 401 18.70 9.86 -8.66
C GLY A 401 18.03 10.14 -7.33
N LEU A 402 16.71 10.17 -7.40
CA LEU A 402 15.82 10.41 -6.28
C LEU A 402 15.40 9.07 -5.65
N VAL A 403 15.51 8.95 -4.34
CA VAL A 403 15.12 7.71 -3.64
C VAL A 403 13.61 7.56 -3.66
N VAL A 404 13.12 6.43 -4.18
CA VAL A 404 11.69 6.15 -4.36
C VAL A 404 11.27 4.77 -3.85
N LEU A 405 10.00 4.69 -3.48
CA LEU A 405 9.27 3.49 -3.15
C LEU A 405 8.17 3.28 -4.20
N LEU A 406 8.32 2.22 -4.98
CA LEU A 406 7.36 1.74 -5.97
C LEU A 406 6.38 0.80 -5.27
N GLN A 407 5.09 1.09 -5.37
CA GLN A 407 4.03 0.29 -4.75
C GLN A 407 2.93 -0.01 -5.75
N ALA A 408 2.44 -1.24 -5.75
CA ALA A 408 1.20 -1.58 -6.43
C ALA A 408 0.03 -0.85 -5.74
N SER A 409 -0.83 -0.21 -6.52
CA SER A 409 -1.99 0.54 -6.03
C SER A 409 -3.26 0.10 -6.75
N SER A 410 -4.35 0.09 -5.98
CA SER A 410 -5.73 -0.05 -6.45
C SER A 410 -6.67 0.93 -5.73
N VAL A 411 -6.08 1.96 -5.09
CA VAL A 411 -6.81 2.92 -4.25
C VAL A 411 -7.88 3.65 -5.06
N LEU A 412 -7.55 4.08 -6.27
CA LEU A 412 -8.47 4.75 -7.19
C LEU A 412 -9.65 3.85 -7.59
N GLY A 413 -9.41 2.54 -7.70
CA GLY A 413 -10.44 1.55 -7.98
C GLY A 413 -11.46 1.38 -6.85
N GLN A 414 -11.14 1.79 -5.62
CA GLN A 414 -12.03 1.68 -4.46
C GLN A 414 -13.02 2.86 -4.34
N CYS A 415 -12.92 3.88 -5.21
CA CYS A 415 -13.87 4.99 -5.26
C CYS A 415 -15.29 4.47 -5.53
N ARG A 416 -16.28 5.06 -4.86
CA ARG A 416 -17.70 4.70 -4.94
C ARG A 416 -18.54 5.97 -5.03
N ASN A 417 -19.75 5.85 -5.57
CA ASN A 417 -20.71 6.96 -5.62
C ASN A 417 -21.39 7.22 -4.25
N SER A 418 -21.26 6.29 -3.30
CA SER A 418 -21.80 6.43 -1.94
C SER A 418 -20.78 7.06 -0.98
N THR A 419 -21.25 7.97 -0.14
CA THR A 419 -20.48 8.59 0.95
C THR A 419 -20.43 7.74 2.21
N GLU A 420 -21.14 6.60 2.26
CA GLU A 420 -21.16 5.73 3.43
C GLU A 420 -19.81 5.01 3.63
N PRO A 421 -19.25 5.05 4.86
CA PRO A 421 -17.97 4.40 5.15
C PRO A 421 -18.08 2.88 4.98
N ARG A 422 -17.12 2.30 4.25
CA ARG A 422 -17.06 0.86 4.03
C ARG A 422 -16.92 0.13 5.36
N ARG A 423 -17.85 -0.78 5.64
CA ARG A 423 -17.69 -1.74 6.73
C ARG A 423 -16.73 -2.82 6.24
N LEU A 424 -15.60 -2.97 6.93
CA LEU A 424 -14.73 -4.13 6.71
C LEU A 424 -15.56 -5.39 7.03
N PRO A 425 -15.62 -6.38 6.12
CA PRO A 425 -16.30 -7.63 6.42
C PRO A 425 -15.61 -8.29 7.60
N THR A 426 -16.37 -8.45 8.68
CA THR A 426 -15.95 -9.06 9.94
C THR A 426 -16.70 -10.37 10.23
N THR A 427 -17.64 -10.72 9.36
CA THR A 427 -18.47 -11.93 9.40
C THR A 427 -18.41 -12.65 8.05
N GLU A 428 -18.76 -13.94 8.01
CA GLU A 428 -18.65 -14.77 6.79
C GLU A 428 -19.72 -14.39 5.74
N GLU A 429 -20.79 -13.74 6.17
CA GLU A 429 -21.91 -13.29 5.34
C GLU A 429 -21.60 -12.00 4.57
N GLU A 430 -20.61 -11.21 5.02
CA GLU A 430 -20.26 -9.92 4.43
C GLU A 430 -19.28 -10.11 3.24
N GLN A 431 -19.68 -9.74 2.02
CA GLN A 431 -18.86 -9.87 0.82
C GLN A 431 -17.87 -8.69 0.65
N ILE A 432 -16.66 -8.98 0.16
CA ILE A 432 -15.60 -7.98 -0.08
C ILE A 432 -15.82 -7.20 -1.39
N TYR A 433 -16.45 -7.78 -2.42
CA TYR A 433 -16.47 -7.21 -3.77
C TYR A 433 -17.85 -6.65 -4.16
N PRO A 434 -18.12 -5.36 -3.94
CA PRO A 434 -19.34 -4.76 -4.43
C PRO A 434 -19.16 -4.27 -5.88
N TRP A 435 -20.22 -4.47 -6.68
CA TRP A 435 -20.36 -4.06 -8.08
C TRP A 435 -20.33 -2.53 -8.28
N ASP A 436 -20.34 -1.75 -7.20
CA ASP A 436 -20.46 -0.29 -7.19
C ASP A 436 -19.11 0.46 -7.09
N THR A 437 -18.01 -0.26 -7.28
CA THR A 437 -16.67 0.33 -7.26
C THR A 437 -16.25 0.83 -8.64
N CYS A 438 -15.43 1.88 -8.66
CA CYS A 438 -14.79 2.40 -9.87
C CYS A 438 -14.05 1.29 -10.65
N ALA A 439 -13.34 0.40 -9.95
CA ALA A 439 -12.69 -0.75 -10.56
C ALA A 439 -13.66 -1.65 -11.34
N ALA A 440 -14.79 -2.03 -10.72
CA ALA A 440 -15.78 -2.89 -11.37
C ALA A 440 -16.41 -2.20 -12.59
N LEU A 441 -16.73 -0.90 -12.50
CA LEU A 441 -17.27 -0.13 -13.62
C LEU A 441 -16.32 -0.10 -14.82
N HIS A 442 -15.03 0.14 -14.56
CA HIS A 442 -14.04 0.18 -15.62
C HIS A 442 -13.72 -1.20 -16.21
N ASP A 443 -13.78 -2.27 -15.42
CA ASP A 443 -13.63 -3.65 -15.89
C ASP A 443 -14.75 -4.05 -16.87
N VAL A 444 -16.00 -3.71 -16.51
CA VAL A 444 -17.16 -3.89 -17.40
C VAL A 444 -17.01 -3.05 -18.67
N ARG A 445 -16.57 -1.79 -18.56
CA ARG A 445 -16.33 -0.91 -19.71
C ARG A 445 -15.29 -1.51 -20.66
N LEU A 446 -14.13 -1.93 -20.15
CA LEU A 446 -13.06 -2.50 -20.98
C LEU A 446 -13.52 -3.79 -21.66
N THR A 447 -14.15 -4.70 -20.90
CA THR A 447 -14.70 -5.95 -21.45
C THR A 447 -15.72 -5.68 -22.56
N THR A 448 -16.56 -4.67 -22.39
CA THR A 448 -17.55 -4.26 -23.40
C THR A 448 -16.86 -3.71 -24.65
N LEU A 449 -15.88 -2.81 -24.51
CA LEU A 449 -15.13 -2.29 -25.65
C LEU A 449 -14.42 -3.42 -26.42
N GLN A 450 -13.72 -4.30 -25.72
CA GLN A 450 -12.98 -5.42 -26.33
C GLN A 450 -13.88 -6.44 -27.03
N ARG A 451 -15.19 -6.47 -26.71
CA ARG A 451 -16.14 -7.32 -27.40
C ARG A 451 -16.46 -6.82 -28.81
N TYR A 452 -16.47 -5.50 -29.02
CA TYR A 452 -16.99 -4.88 -30.24
C TYR A 452 -15.94 -4.15 -31.08
N PHE A 453 -14.78 -3.81 -30.51
CA PHE A 453 -13.75 -3.02 -31.18
C PHE A 453 -12.38 -3.70 -31.18
N LYS A 454 -11.46 -3.21 -32.03
CA LYS A 454 -10.07 -3.70 -32.10
C LYS A 454 -9.40 -3.59 -30.72
N ASP A 455 -8.71 -4.66 -30.30
CA ASP A 455 -8.10 -4.76 -28.97
C ASP A 455 -7.14 -3.60 -28.67
N SER A 456 -6.21 -3.29 -29.58
CA SER A 456 -5.27 -2.16 -29.44
C SER A 456 -5.98 -0.81 -29.27
N SER A 457 -7.07 -0.57 -30.01
CA SER A 457 -7.88 0.64 -29.89
C SER A 457 -8.62 0.71 -28.55
N CYS A 458 -9.05 -0.43 -27.99
CA CYS A 458 -9.67 -0.49 -26.67
C CYS A 458 -8.69 -0.11 -25.57
N LEU A 459 -7.48 -0.66 -25.63
CA LEU A 459 -6.44 -0.40 -24.64
C LEU A 459 -6.09 1.09 -24.61
N GLN A 460 -5.91 1.73 -25.77
CA GLN A 460 -5.64 3.18 -25.87
C GLN A 460 -6.82 4.08 -25.46
N ALA A 461 -8.05 3.55 -25.36
CA ALA A 461 -9.23 4.30 -24.98
C ALA A 461 -9.48 4.37 -23.46
N VAL A 462 -8.72 3.59 -22.68
CA VAL A 462 -8.91 3.42 -21.23
C VAL A 462 -7.60 3.67 -20.46
N SER A 463 -7.61 3.48 -19.14
CA SER A 463 -6.39 3.36 -18.31
C SER A 463 -6.45 2.02 -17.57
N ILE A 464 -5.52 1.69 -16.66
CA ILE A 464 -5.61 0.51 -15.77
C ILE A 464 -5.22 0.85 -14.32
N GLY A 465 -5.17 2.14 -13.97
CA GLY A 465 -4.79 2.61 -12.65
C GLY A 465 -5.71 2.17 -11.50
N TRP A 466 -6.95 1.77 -11.81
CA TRP A 466 -7.92 1.26 -10.83
C TRP A 466 -7.56 -0.13 -10.31
N GLU A 467 -6.96 -0.98 -11.16
CA GLU A 467 -6.51 -2.32 -10.82
C GLU A 467 -5.14 -2.62 -11.46
N GLY A 468 -4.07 -2.43 -10.69
CA GLY A 468 -2.71 -2.65 -11.18
C GLY A 468 -1.93 -1.37 -11.50
N GLY A 469 -2.39 -0.23 -10.99
CA GLY A 469 -1.62 1.01 -11.00
C GLY A 469 -0.33 0.91 -10.16
N VAL A 470 0.65 1.76 -10.48
CA VAL A 470 1.89 1.90 -9.71
C VAL A 470 1.93 3.28 -9.10
N TYR A 471 2.03 3.34 -7.77
CA TYR A 471 2.27 4.56 -7.03
C TYR A 471 3.75 4.73 -6.74
N VAL A 472 4.31 5.88 -7.09
CA VAL A 472 5.71 6.23 -6.86
C VAL A 472 5.77 7.24 -5.72
N GLN A 473 6.24 6.80 -4.56
CA GLN A 473 6.44 7.66 -3.40
C GLN A 473 7.93 8.01 -3.28
N THR A 474 8.25 9.25 -2.96
CA THR A 474 9.65 9.65 -2.69
C THR A 474 9.82 10.18 -1.27
N CYS A 475 11.02 9.96 -0.71
CA CYS A 475 11.44 10.64 0.51
C CYS A 475 12.00 12.05 0.28
N GLY A 476 12.22 12.44 -0.98
CA GLY A 476 12.79 13.73 -1.39
C GLY A 476 14.33 13.80 -1.37
N HIS A 477 15.03 12.75 -0.93
CA HIS A 477 16.49 12.74 -0.89
C HIS A 477 17.10 12.19 -2.16
N THR A 478 18.20 12.80 -2.59
CA THR A 478 18.95 12.42 -3.78
C THR A 478 20.27 11.73 -3.43
N LEU A 479 20.74 10.90 -4.35
CA LEU A 479 22.04 10.23 -4.28
C LEU A 479 22.60 10.04 -5.67
N HIS A 480 23.92 9.94 -5.80
CA HIS A 480 24.51 9.48 -7.04
C HIS A 480 24.23 7.98 -7.23
N ILE A 481 23.91 7.56 -8.46
CA ILE A 481 23.53 6.17 -8.72
C ILE A 481 24.68 5.18 -8.41
N ASP A 482 25.94 5.58 -8.63
CA ASP A 482 27.14 4.83 -8.26
C ASP A 482 27.29 4.67 -6.73
N CYS A 483 27.00 5.73 -5.96
CA CYS A 483 26.96 5.67 -4.50
C CYS A 483 25.86 4.71 -4.00
N HIS A 484 24.69 4.70 -4.65
CA HIS A 484 23.63 3.74 -4.35
C HIS A 484 24.05 2.29 -4.61
N LYS A 485 24.70 2.01 -5.75
CA LYS A 485 25.22 0.66 -6.05
C LYS A 485 26.18 0.17 -4.96
N SER A 486 27.12 1.03 -4.56
CA SER A 486 28.07 0.75 -3.47
C SER A 486 27.35 0.51 -2.12
N TYR A 487 26.32 1.30 -1.83
CA TYR A 487 25.50 1.14 -0.63
C TYR A 487 24.75 -0.21 -0.62
N MET A 488 24.13 -0.59 -1.75
CA MET A 488 23.42 -1.87 -1.87
C MET A 488 24.37 -3.07 -1.73
N GLU A 489 25.58 -3.00 -2.28
CA GLU A 489 26.61 -4.03 -2.09
C GLU A 489 27.01 -4.17 -0.62
N SER A 490 27.18 -3.06 0.10
CA SER A 490 27.42 -3.10 1.55
C SER A 490 26.28 -3.78 2.31
N LEU A 491 25.03 -3.53 1.93
CA LEU A 491 23.86 -4.14 2.57
C LEU A 491 23.77 -5.65 2.31
N ARG A 492 24.16 -6.11 1.12
CA ARG A 492 24.17 -7.56 0.78
C ARG A 492 25.11 -8.34 1.70
N ASN A 493 26.26 -7.76 2.03
CA ASN A 493 27.23 -8.38 2.93
C ASN A 493 26.71 -8.49 4.39
N ASP A 494 25.71 -7.69 4.78
CA ASP A 494 25.11 -7.64 6.12
C ASP A 494 23.71 -8.28 6.22
N GLN A 495 23.26 -9.01 5.17
CA GLN A 495 21.89 -9.54 5.00
C GLN A 495 21.35 -10.37 6.18
N VAL A 496 22.21 -10.99 6.98
CA VAL A 496 21.80 -11.84 8.12
C VAL A 496 21.05 -11.04 9.20
N LEU A 497 21.14 -9.71 9.21
CA LEU A 497 20.69 -8.87 10.32
C LEU A 497 19.46 -7.98 10.04
N GLN A 498 19.11 -7.68 8.79
CA GLN A 498 18.19 -6.57 8.49
C GLN A 498 16.75 -6.95 8.07
N GLY A 499 16.45 -8.22 7.77
CA GLY A 499 15.08 -8.63 7.42
C GLY A 499 14.49 -8.02 6.12
N PHE A 500 15.28 -7.25 5.37
CA PHE A 500 14.96 -6.74 4.04
C PHE A 500 15.49 -7.69 2.95
N SER A 501 14.77 -7.78 1.84
CA SER A 501 15.22 -8.50 0.64
C SER A 501 16.09 -7.58 -0.21
N VAL A 502 17.34 -7.36 0.20
CA VAL A 502 18.31 -6.53 -0.56
C VAL A 502 18.50 -7.05 -1.99
N ASP A 503 18.37 -8.38 -2.19
CA ASP A 503 18.41 -9.00 -3.52
C ASP A 503 17.25 -8.60 -4.43
N LYS A 504 16.14 -8.14 -3.85
CA LYS A 504 14.97 -7.61 -4.57
C LYS A 504 15.01 -6.08 -4.68
N GLY A 505 16.14 -5.45 -4.37
CA GLY A 505 16.29 -4.00 -4.42
C GLY A 505 15.76 -3.26 -3.20
N GLU A 506 15.35 -3.94 -2.12
CA GLU A 506 14.80 -3.29 -0.92
C GLU A 506 15.91 -2.67 -0.05
N PHE A 507 15.76 -1.39 0.30
CA PHE A 507 16.67 -0.67 1.18
C PHE A 507 15.97 0.44 1.98
N THR A 508 16.71 1.09 2.88
CA THR A 508 16.26 2.30 3.56
C THR A 508 17.12 3.48 3.15
N CYS A 509 16.53 4.64 2.88
CA CYS A 509 17.28 5.86 2.58
C CYS A 509 18.38 6.09 3.65
N PRO A 510 19.66 6.29 3.27
CA PRO A 510 20.76 6.47 4.23
C PRO A 510 20.55 7.65 5.20
N LEU A 511 19.84 8.69 4.77
CA LEU A 511 19.59 9.88 5.57
C LEU A 511 18.31 9.77 6.43
N CYS A 512 17.15 9.58 5.80
CA CYS A 512 15.87 9.62 6.51
C CYS A 512 15.31 8.26 6.94
N ARG A 513 15.95 7.16 6.50
CA ARG A 513 15.57 5.77 6.79
C ARG A 513 14.17 5.36 6.33
N GLN A 514 13.54 6.14 5.45
CA GLN A 514 12.32 5.70 4.78
C GLN A 514 12.62 4.50 3.88
N PHE A 515 11.70 3.54 3.86
CA PHE A 515 11.80 2.35 3.02
C PHE A 515 11.70 2.73 1.54
N ALA A 516 12.54 2.11 0.73
CA ALA A 516 12.66 2.35 -0.70
C ALA A 516 13.01 1.03 -1.41
N ASN A 517 12.70 0.97 -2.70
CA ASN A 517 13.00 -0.21 -3.52
C ASN A 517 13.51 0.14 -4.92
N SER A 518 13.68 1.43 -5.23
CA SER A 518 14.29 1.90 -6.49
C SER A 518 14.80 3.33 -6.34
N VAL A 519 15.47 3.84 -7.37
CA VAL A 519 16.02 5.19 -7.43
C VAL A 519 15.73 5.79 -8.79
N LEU A 520 14.89 6.83 -8.83
CA LEU A 520 14.42 7.46 -10.06
C LEU A 520 15.46 8.47 -10.58
N PRO A 521 16.05 8.29 -11.79
CA PRO A 521 17.10 9.17 -12.29
C PRO A 521 16.59 10.60 -12.52
N CYS A 522 17.39 11.58 -12.13
CA CYS A 522 17.16 12.98 -12.43
C CYS A 522 17.73 13.30 -13.83
N TYR A 523 16.87 13.74 -14.74
CA TYR A 523 17.30 14.16 -16.07
C TYR A 523 18.20 15.42 -15.98
N PRO A 524 19.32 15.49 -16.71
CA PRO A 524 20.17 16.69 -16.77
C PRO A 524 19.36 17.90 -17.25
N GLY A 525 19.35 18.97 -16.46
CA GLY A 525 18.60 20.18 -16.79
C GLY A 525 19.30 21.00 -17.87
N ASN A 526 19.02 20.75 -19.15
CA ASN A 526 19.53 21.60 -20.23
C ASN A 526 18.71 22.91 -20.32
N ASN A 527 19.02 23.90 -19.46
CA ASN A 527 18.33 25.19 -19.46
C ASN A 527 18.84 26.19 -20.51
N MET A 528 19.76 25.77 -21.40
CA MET A 528 20.20 26.61 -22.53
C MET A 528 19.02 27.01 -23.44
N GLU A 529 17.91 26.26 -23.36
CA GLU A 529 16.66 26.49 -24.08
C GLU A 529 15.54 27.14 -23.21
N ARG A 530 15.83 27.71 -22.03
CA ARG A 530 14.85 28.59 -21.36
C ARG A 530 15.02 30.06 -21.74
N SER A 531 16.22 30.49 -22.13
CA SER A 531 16.52 31.90 -22.44
C SER A 531 16.30 32.27 -23.91
N VAL A 532 16.38 31.32 -24.85
CA VAL A 532 16.16 31.58 -26.30
C VAL A 532 14.66 31.59 -26.64
N TRP A 533 13.81 31.03 -25.77
CA TRP A 533 12.45 30.63 -26.10
C TRP A 533 11.36 31.44 -25.37
N GLN A 534 11.71 32.65 -24.91
CA GLN A 534 10.76 33.70 -24.52
C GLN A 534 10.37 34.61 -25.69
N SER A 535 10.69 34.23 -26.93
CA SER A 535 10.11 34.88 -28.10
C SER A 535 8.66 34.43 -28.20
N HIS A 536 7.72 35.35 -28.02
CA HIS A 536 6.29 35.06 -28.18
C HIS A 536 6.08 34.60 -29.62
N SER A 537 5.78 33.32 -29.82
CA SER A 537 5.54 32.77 -31.15
C SER A 537 4.12 33.14 -31.56
N ASN A 538 3.97 33.95 -32.60
CA ASN A 538 2.65 34.28 -33.17
C ASN A 538 2.14 33.17 -34.12
N LYS A 539 2.44 31.89 -33.81
CA LYS A 539 2.01 30.75 -34.63
C LYS A 539 0.50 30.58 -34.52
N CYS A 540 -0.16 30.29 -35.64
CA CYS A 540 -1.58 29.98 -35.60
C CYS A 540 -1.81 28.57 -35.05
N MET A 541 -3.05 28.27 -34.66
CA MET A 541 -3.42 26.94 -34.14
C MET A 541 -3.11 25.83 -35.15
N GLN A 542 -3.35 26.08 -36.44
CA GLN A 542 -3.11 25.09 -37.50
C GLN A 542 -1.62 24.73 -37.64
N ASP A 543 -0.72 25.72 -37.53
CA ASP A 543 0.73 25.47 -37.57
C ASP A 543 1.17 24.62 -36.38
N LEU A 544 0.69 24.95 -35.17
CA LEU A 544 1.00 24.19 -33.96
C LEU A 544 0.46 22.75 -34.02
N VAL A 545 -0.72 22.56 -34.62
CA VAL A 545 -1.30 21.23 -34.83
C VAL A 545 -0.43 20.37 -35.74
N GLN A 546 0.05 20.95 -36.84
CA GLN A 546 0.94 20.25 -37.77
C GLN A 546 2.30 19.96 -37.12
N GLU A 547 2.87 20.90 -36.37
CA GLU A 547 4.13 20.68 -35.65
C GLU A 547 4.02 19.53 -34.63
N VAL A 548 2.91 19.46 -33.88
CA VAL A 548 2.68 18.35 -32.95
C VAL A 548 2.61 17.02 -33.69
N GLU A 549 1.93 16.98 -34.85
CA GLU A 549 1.86 15.79 -35.70
C GLU A 549 3.26 15.36 -36.18
N ASP A 550 4.01 16.28 -36.78
CA ASP A 550 5.34 16.03 -37.33
C ASP A 550 6.34 15.56 -36.25
N LEU A 551 6.24 16.11 -35.03
CA LEU A 551 7.09 15.74 -33.90
C LEU A 551 6.72 14.38 -33.31
N GLN A 552 5.45 13.98 -33.35
CA GLN A 552 5.00 12.66 -32.89
C GLN A 552 5.35 11.55 -33.89
N GLU A 553 5.40 11.85 -35.20
CA GLU A 553 5.83 10.89 -36.22
C GLU A 553 7.34 10.59 -36.16
N GLN A 554 8.13 11.49 -35.59
CA GLN A 554 9.56 11.27 -35.36
C GLN A 554 9.78 10.30 -34.21
N LEU A 555 9.99 9.02 -34.56
CA LEU A 555 10.33 7.99 -33.59
C LEU A 555 11.53 8.40 -32.72
N GLY A 556 11.41 8.14 -31.42
CA GLY A 556 12.52 8.30 -30.51
C GLY A 556 13.65 7.36 -30.89
N THR A 557 14.85 7.89 -31.12
CA THR A 557 16.06 7.08 -31.05
C THR A 557 16.39 6.88 -29.58
N PHE A 558 16.81 5.66 -29.20
CA PHE A 558 17.44 5.49 -27.90
C PHE A 558 18.63 6.46 -27.85
N PRO A 559 18.76 7.32 -26.83
CA PRO A 559 19.99 8.08 -26.65
C PRO A 559 21.15 7.08 -26.64
N SER A 560 22.32 7.49 -27.15
CA SER A 560 23.57 6.71 -27.10
C SER A 560 23.72 6.00 -25.74
N GLU A 561 24.34 4.81 -25.68
CA GLU A 561 24.49 4.03 -24.43
C GLU A 561 25.25 4.80 -23.32
N THR A 562 24.59 5.74 -22.67
CA THR A 562 25.07 6.52 -21.54
C THR A 562 24.72 5.78 -20.25
N ASN A 563 25.34 6.20 -19.14
CA ASN A 563 24.97 5.65 -17.84
C ASN A 563 23.51 6.02 -17.51
N LEU A 564 23.08 7.24 -17.82
CA LEU A 564 21.70 7.67 -17.62
C LEU A 564 20.67 6.79 -18.34
N SER A 565 20.86 6.47 -19.62
CA SER A 565 19.88 5.66 -20.37
C SER A 565 19.75 4.23 -19.81
N LYS A 566 20.86 3.64 -19.36
CA LYS A 566 20.89 2.35 -18.66
C LYS A 566 20.12 2.39 -17.34
N GLU A 567 20.27 3.46 -16.57
CA GLU A 567 19.54 3.62 -15.31
C GLU A 567 18.05 3.88 -15.55
N MET A 568 17.68 4.63 -16.60
CA MET A 568 16.28 4.81 -16.98
C MET A 568 15.62 3.49 -17.38
N GLU A 569 16.30 2.64 -18.14
CA GLU A 569 15.83 1.29 -18.48
C GLU A 569 15.66 0.41 -17.23
N SER A 570 16.65 0.45 -16.33
CA SER A 570 16.60 -0.28 -15.06
C SER A 570 15.38 0.12 -14.23
N VAL A 571 15.08 1.40 -14.09
CA VAL A 571 13.90 1.85 -13.32
C VAL A 571 12.60 1.49 -14.01
N MET A 572 12.52 1.55 -15.33
CA MET A 572 11.31 1.12 -16.04
C MET A 572 11.03 -0.37 -15.81
N LYS A 573 12.08 -1.19 -15.73
CA LYS A 573 11.98 -2.61 -15.34
C LYS A 573 11.46 -2.76 -13.91
N ASP A 574 11.95 -1.97 -12.96
CA ASP A 574 11.47 -1.98 -11.58
C ASP A 574 9.99 -1.60 -11.50
N ILE A 575 9.57 -0.54 -12.22
CA ILE A 575 8.17 -0.09 -12.31
C ILE A 575 7.29 -1.23 -12.87
N LYS A 576 7.66 -1.85 -13.99
CA LYS A 576 6.94 -3.00 -14.57
C LYS A 576 6.85 -4.17 -13.59
N SER A 577 7.94 -4.49 -12.90
CA SER A 577 7.99 -5.61 -11.95
C SER A 577 7.02 -5.47 -10.77
N THR A 578 6.64 -4.22 -10.43
CA THR A 578 5.75 -3.90 -9.31
C THR A 578 4.34 -4.48 -9.49
N THR A 579 3.81 -4.50 -10.73
CA THR A 579 2.46 -5.02 -11.03
C THR A 579 2.44 -6.01 -12.19
N GLN A 580 3.57 -6.64 -12.52
CA GLN A 580 3.74 -7.49 -13.72
C GLN A 580 2.63 -8.51 -13.92
N LYS A 581 2.21 -9.20 -12.86
CA LYS A 581 1.16 -10.23 -12.95
C LYS A 581 -0.23 -9.70 -13.32
N LYS A 582 -0.50 -8.39 -13.15
CA LYS A 582 -1.81 -7.79 -13.44
C LYS A 582 -1.83 -7.07 -14.78
N TYR A 583 -0.78 -6.33 -15.14
CA TYR A 583 -0.83 -5.47 -16.33
C TYR A 583 -0.65 -6.23 -17.65
N THR A 584 -0.07 -7.43 -17.63
CA THR A 584 0.17 -8.24 -18.84
C THR A 584 -1.09 -8.89 -19.41
N ASP A 585 -2.19 -8.88 -18.65
CA ASP A 585 -3.36 -9.71 -18.92
C ASP A 585 -4.50 -8.93 -19.60
N TYR A 586 -4.31 -7.63 -19.88
CA TYR A 586 -5.35 -6.78 -20.46
C TYR A 586 -5.55 -6.97 -21.96
N SER A 587 -4.48 -7.19 -22.73
CA SER A 587 -4.58 -7.55 -24.15
C SER A 587 -4.99 -9.01 -24.35
N LYS A 588 -5.74 -9.28 -25.42
CA LYS A 588 -6.05 -10.64 -25.88
C LYS A 588 -4.81 -11.41 -26.36
N THR A 589 -3.73 -10.71 -26.70
CA THR A 589 -2.44 -11.27 -27.13
C THR A 589 -1.41 -11.14 -26.01
N PRO A 590 -1.07 -12.24 -25.30
CA PRO A 590 -0.05 -12.21 -24.26
C PRO A 590 1.29 -11.68 -24.78
N GLY A 591 1.83 -10.66 -24.11
CA GLY A 591 3.08 -10.01 -24.52
C GLY A 591 2.95 -8.99 -25.65
N SER A 592 1.73 -8.54 -25.99
CA SER A 592 1.54 -7.43 -26.93
C SER A 592 2.25 -6.14 -26.45
N PRO A 593 2.93 -5.39 -27.34
CA PRO A 593 3.46 -4.06 -27.02
C PRO A 593 2.37 -3.07 -26.56
N ASP A 594 1.10 -3.31 -26.90
CA ASP A 594 -0.03 -2.48 -26.48
C ASP A 594 -0.21 -2.48 -24.95
N ASN A 595 0.10 -3.59 -24.27
CA ASN A 595 0.03 -3.66 -22.80
C ASN A 595 1.10 -2.77 -22.16
N ASP A 596 2.32 -2.76 -22.72
CA ASP A 596 3.39 -1.89 -22.24
C ASP A 596 3.04 -0.41 -22.48
N PHE A 597 2.43 -0.11 -23.63
CA PHE A 597 1.94 1.23 -23.96
C PHE A 597 0.85 1.70 -22.99
N LEU A 598 -0.20 0.88 -22.79
CA LEU A 598 -1.27 1.10 -21.80
C LEU A 598 -0.71 1.30 -20.39
N PHE A 599 0.25 0.47 -20.01
CA PHE A 599 0.86 0.52 -18.70
C PHE A 599 1.56 1.87 -18.45
N MET A 600 2.37 2.35 -19.40
CA MET A 600 3.16 3.58 -19.23
C MET A 600 2.32 4.82 -18.91
N TYR A 601 1.34 5.16 -19.75
CA TYR A 601 0.52 6.33 -19.47
C TYR A 601 -0.44 6.11 -18.29
N SER A 602 -0.81 4.86 -17.99
CA SER A 602 -1.60 4.54 -16.79
C SER A 602 -0.81 4.78 -15.51
N VAL A 603 0.50 4.53 -15.50
CA VAL A 603 1.38 4.91 -14.37
C VAL A 603 1.40 6.43 -14.19
N ALA A 604 1.55 7.20 -15.27
CA ALA A 604 1.48 8.66 -15.21
C ALA A 604 0.14 9.15 -14.63
N ARG A 605 -0.98 8.62 -15.15
CA ARG A 605 -2.33 8.97 -14.71
C ARG A 605 -2.57 8.66 -13.24
N THR A 606 -2.20 7.45 -12.82
CA THR A 606 -2.38 6.97 -11.44
C THR A 606 -1.73 7.92 -10.44
N ASN A 607 -0.51 8.38 -10.74
CA ASN A 607 0.22 9.26 -9.84
C ASN A 607 -0.35 10.69 -9.79
N LEU A 608 -0.82 11.23 -10.93
CA LEU A 608 -1.50 12.53 -10.96
C LEU A 608 -2.83 12.50 -10.18
N GLU A 609 -3.63 11.46 -10.38
CA GLU A 609 -4.91 11.30 -9.67
C GLU A 609 -4.72 11.08 -8.17
N LEU A 610 -3.71 10.28 -7.77
CA LEU A 610 -3.39 10.10 -6.34
C LEU A 610 -2.86 11.39 -5.70
N GLU A 611 -2.11 12.22 -6.42
CA GLU A 611 -1.73 13.53 -5.91
C GLU A 611 -2.96 14.43 -5.71
N LEU A 612 -3.91 14.43 -6.64
CA LEU A 612 -5.17 15.16 -6.50
C LEU A 612 -5.97 14.67 -5.27
N VAL A 613 -6.02 13.36 -5.04
CA VAL A 613 -6.63 12.76 -3.84
C VAL A 613 -5.93 13.22 -2.57
N HIS A 614 -4.59 13.21 -2.54
CA HIS A 614 -3.80 13.72 -1.39
C HIS A 614 -4.00 15.21 -1.12
N ARG A 615 -4.42 15.99 -2.12
CA ARG A 615 -4.77 17.42 -1.99
C ARG A 615 -6.23 17.64 -1.57
N GLY A 616 -7.03 16.59 -1.41
CA GLY A 616 -8.43 16.69 -0.99
C GLY A 616 -9.44 16.75 -2.14
N GLY A 617 -9.04 16.38 -3.36
CA GLY A 617 -9.95 16.25 -4.51
C GLY A 617 -10.25 17.56 -5.26
N ASN A 618 -9.63 18.67 -4.87
CA ASN A 618 -9.68 19.94 -5.58
C ASN A 618 -8.29 20.60 -5.53
N LEU A 619 -8.05 21.57 -6.43
CA LEU A 619 -6.76 22.29 -6.47
C LEU A 619 -6.80 23.66 -5.82
N CYS A 620 -8.01 24.22 -5.70
CA CYS A 620 -8.21 25.61 -5.34
C CYS A 620 -8.45 25.85 -3.84
N SER A 621 -9.09 24.90 -3.14
CA SER A 621 -9.39 24.98 -1.70
C SER A 621 -8.61 23.94 -0.86
N GLY A 622 -7.93 23.00 -1.51
CA GLY A 622 -7.08 21.99 -0.91
C GLY A 622 -5.86 22.65 -0.26
N GLY A 623 -5.75 22.55 1.06
CA GLY A 623 -4.58 23.04 1.79
C GLY A 623 -3.30 22.47 1.18
N ALA A 624 -2.24 23.29 1.09
CA ALA A 624 -0.94 22.89 0.59
C ALA A 624 -0.43 21.68 1.40
N SER A 625 -0.69 20.47 0.92
CA SER A 625 -0.08 19.28 1.47
C SER A 625 1.43 19.46 1.35
N THR A 626 2.16 19.13 2.42
CA THR A 626 3.63 19.11 2.41
C THR A 626 4.20 18.20 1.30
N ALA A 627 3.37 17.41 0.63
CA ALA A 627 3.63 16.64 -0.58
C ALA A 627 4.14 17.47 -1.77
N GLY A 628 3.69 18.73 -1.96
CA GLY A 628 4.10 19.55 -3.10
C GLY A 628 5.61 19.85 -3.16
N LYS A 629 6.29 19.86 -2.00
CA LYS A 629 7.76 20.09 -1.92
C LYS A 629 8.58 18.82 -2.19
N ARG A 630 7.95 17.66 -2.40
CA ARG A 630 8.59 16.35 -2.55
C ARG A 630 7.94 15.54 -3.68
N SER A 631 7.61 16.18 -4.80
CA SER A 631 7.13 15.46 -5.99
C SER A 631 8.29 14.83 -6.75
N CYS A 632 8.09 13.61 -7.25
CA CYS A 632 8.98 12.93 -8.18
C CYS A 632 8.37 12.82 -9.60
N LEU A 633 7.22 13.46 -9.85
CA LEU A 633 6.45 13.23 -11.08
C LEU A 633 7.14 13.76 -12.32
N ASN A 634 7.90 14.86 -12.22
CA ASN A 634 8.67 15.35 -13.35
C ASN A 634 9.71 14.31 -13.83
N GLN A 635 10.50 13.75 -12.90
CA GLN A 635 11.47 12.69 -13.22
C GLN A 635 10.77 11.43 -13.73
N LEU A 636 9.59 11.09 -13.19
CA LEU A 636 8.81 9.95 -13.64
C LEU A 636 8.34 10.15 -15.09
N PHE A 637 7.85 11.34 -15.45
CA PHE A 637 7.43 11.64 -16.82
C PHE A 637 8.59 11.57 -17.80
N HIS A 638 9.81 11.97 -17.43
CA HIS A 638 10.98 11.77 -18.29
C HIS A 638 11.26 10.29 -18.56
N VAL A 639 11.21 9.43 -17.54
CA VAL A 639 11.40 7.97 -17.70
C VAL A 639 10.31 7.39 -18.59
N LEU A 640 9.04 7.73 -18.34
CA LEU A 640 7.90 7.22 -19.11
C LEU A 640 7.93 7.73 -20.56
N ALA A 641 8.18 9.02 -20.80
CA ALA A 641 8.24 9.60 -22.14
C ALA A 641 9.39 9.01 -22.96
N MET A 642 10.57 8.80 -22.36
CA MET A 642 11.70 8.16 -23.06
C MET A 642 11.30 6.78 -23.60
N HIS A 643 10.61 5.96 -22.81
CA HIS A 643 10.20 4.62 -23.23
C HIS A 643 8.99 4.64 -24.18
N MET A 644 8.03 5.54 -23.97
CA MET A 644 6.82 5.62 -24.78
C MET A 644 7.12 6.06 -26.22
N ARG A 645 8.14 6.91 -26.43
CA ARG A 645 8.61 7.32 -27.75
C ARG A 645 9.27 6.23 -28.60
N LEU A 646 9.54 5.05 -28.01
CA LEU A 646 10.03 3.88 -28.74
C LEU A 646 8.91 3.13 -29.46
N TYR A 647 7.64 3.42 -29.12
CA TYR A 647 6.48 2.78 -29.72
C TYR A 647 5.94 3.66 -30.84
N SER A 648 5.80 3.09 -32.04
CA SER A 648 5.10 3.74 -33.14
C SER A 648 3.60 3.56 -32.96
N ILE A 649 2.86 4.67 -32.96
CA ILE A 649 1.42 4.63 -33.22
C ILE A 649 1.26 4.55 -34.74
N ASP A 650 0.52 3.57 -35.24
CA ASP A 650 0.20 3.48 -36.67
C ASP A 650 -0.47 4.78 -37.12
N SER A 651 0.09 5.40 -38.16
CA SER A 651 -0.33 6.70 -38.67
C SER A 651 -1.76 6.70 -39.22
N ALA A 652 -2.29 5.53 -39.61
CA ALA A 652 -3.69 5.35 -39.99
C ALA A 652 -4.66 5.42 -38.80
N TYR A 653 -4.16 5.15 -37.60
CA TYR A 653 -4.92 5.03 -36.36
C TYR A 653 -4.52 6.09 -35.32
N ASN A 654 -3.72 7.09 -35.71
CA ASN A 654 -3.25 8.15 -34.83
C ASN A 654 -4.45 8.97 -34.29
N PRO A 655 -4.70 8.97 -32.96
CA PRO A 655 -5.79 9.72 -32.36
C PRO A 655 -5.70 11.23 -32.67
N TRP A 656 -4.49 11.78 -32.79
CA TRP A 656 -4.28 13.19 -33.07
C TRP A 656 -4.91 13.61 -34.40
N ARG A 657 -4.68 12.84 -35.47
CA ARG A 657 -5.28 13.11 -36.80
C ARG A 657 -6.80 13.09 -36.76
N LYS A 658 -7.41 12.16 -36.02
CA LYS A 658 -8.88 12.09 -35.87
C LYS A 658 -9.48 13.28 -35.12
N LEU A 659 -8.67 14.00 -34.34
CA LEU A 659 -9.08 15.18 -33.58
C LEU A 659 -8.85 16.48 -34.34
N THR A 660 -7.92 16.49 -35.30
CA THR A 660 -7.44 17.71 -35.95
C THR A 660 -7.69 17.78 -37.45
N GLN A 661 -8.18 16.70 -38.08
CA GLN A 661 -8.47 16.65 -39.50
C GLN A 661 -9.83 15.97 -39.76
N PRO A 662 -10.66 16.51 -40.68
CA PRO A 662 -11.83 15.81 -41.16
C PRO A 662 -11.39 14.64 -42.05
N LEU A 663 -11.92 13.44 -41.80
CA LEU A 663 -11.65 12.27 -42.63
C LEU A 663 -12.17 12.53 -44.06
N GLN A 664 -11.26 12.56 -45.03
CA GLN A 664 -11.67 12.50 -46.43
C GLN A 664 -12.26 11.12 -46.71
N ASP A 665 -13.48 11.08 -47.25
CA ASP A 665 -14.10 9.88 -47.78
C ASP A 665 -13.15 9.22 -48.79
N LYS A 666 -12.37 8.23 -48.35
CA LYS A 666 -11.71 7.30 -49.26
C LYS A 666 -12.79 6.42 -49.84
N ASN A 667 -13.44 6.91 -50.90
CA ASN A 667 -14.11 6.06 -51.87
C ASN A 667 -13.12 4.96 -52.31
N SER A 668 -13.59 3.71 -52.28
CA SER A 668 -12.94 2.50 -52.80
C SER A 668 -11.77 1.93 -51.99
N GLU A 669 -12.08 1.03 -51.06
CA GLU A 669 -11.78 -0.42 -51.14
C GLU A 669 -12.01 -1.04 -49.75
N GLN A 670 -13.27 -1.18 -49.35
CA GLN A 670 -13.64 -2.24 -48.40
C GLN A 670 -13.47 -3.57 -49.13
N LEU A 671 -12.23 -4.06 -49.23
CA LEU A 671 -12.05 -5.49 -49.12
C LEU A 671 -12.59 -5.86 -47.73
N VAL A 672 -13.57 -6.77 -47.72
CA VAL A 672 -14.10 -7.42 -46.54
C VAL A 672 -12.94 -8.10 -45.81
N SER A 673 -12.27 -7.37 -44.94
CA SER A 673 -11.48 -7.95 -43.86
C SER A 673 -12.42 -8.04 -42.65
N GLU A 674 -12.50 -9.21 -42.04
CA GLU A 674 -13.28 -9.50 -40.81
C GLU A 674 -12.76 -8.73 -39.57
N GLU A 675 -12.06 -7.61 -39.75
CA GLU A 675 -11.50 -6.82 -38.66
C GLU A 675 -12.58 -5.96 -37.99
N LEU A 676 -12.64 -6.05 -36.65
CA LEU A 676 -13.48 -5.20 -35.82
C LEU A 676 -13.20 -3.70 -36.08
N PRO A 677 -14.18 -2.80 -35.92
CA PRO A 677 -13.95 -1.36 -36.01
C PRO A 677 -13.10 -0.83 -34.85
N GLU A 678 -12.56 0.38 -34.97
CA GLU A 678 -11.92 1.07 -33.85
C GLU A 678 -12.93 1.66 -32.87
N VAL A 679 -12.47 1.95 -31.64
CA VAL A 679 -13.27 2.63 -30.63
C VAL A 679 -13.59 4.06 -31.09
N PRO A 680 -14.88 4.44 -31.15
CA PRO A 680 -15.32 5.79 -31.47
C PRO A 680 -14.64 6.85 -30.61
N VAL A 681 -14.31 8.00 -31.19
CA VAL A 681 -13.58 9.07 -30.50
C VAL A 681 -14.33 9.55 -29.25
N LEU A 682 -15.68 9.60 -29.29
CA LEU A 682 -16.52 9.98 -28.15
C LEU A 682 -16.49 8.98 -26.99
N TYR A 683 -16.01 7.75 -27.18
CA TYR A 683 -15.81 6.78 -26.10
C TYR A 683 -14.37 6.77 -25.55
N ARG A 684 -13.44 7.54 -26.11
CA ARG A 684 -12.05 7.58 -25.63
C ARG A 684 -11.94 8.46 -24.39
N ASP A 685 -11.15 8.03 -23.42
CA ASP A 685 -10.88 8.83 -22.23
C ASP A 685 -9.87 9.95 -22.53
N VAL A 686 -10.28 11.21 -22.30
CA VAL A 686 -9.51 12.40 -22.69
C VAL A 686 -8.26 12.58 -21.84
N SER A 687 -8.27 12.16 -20.57
CA SER A 687 -7.08 12.22 -19.71
C SER A 687 -6.01 11.21 -20.12
N SER A 688 -6.40 10.02 -20.57
CA SER A 688 -5.50 9.04 -21.18
C SER A 688 -4.95 9.59 -22.50
N LEU A 689 -5.79 10.17 -23.36
CA LEU A 689 -5.34 10.82 -24.60
C LEU A 689 -4.30 11.90 -24.30
N LEU A 690 -4.59 12.83 -23.39
CA LEU A 690 -3.62 13.85 -22.96
C LEU A 690 -2.27 13.25 -22.63
N LEU A 691 -2.23 12.23 -21.78
CA LEU A 691 -0.97 11.60 -21.40
C LEU A 691 -0.30 10.86 -22.55
N ILE A 692 -1.06 10.23 -23.44
CA ILE A 692 -0.53 9.66 -24.68
C ILE A 692 0.15 10.75 -25.50
N GLN A 693 -0.56 11.84 -25.83
CA GLN A 693 -0.01 12.93 -26.65
C GLN A 693 1.23 13.54 -25.99
N ILE A 694 1.20 13.84 -24.68
CA ILE A 694 2.31 14.47 -23.97
C ILE A 694 3.54 13.55 -23.88
N LEU A 695 3.36 12.27 -23.55
CA LEU A 695 4.48 11.34 -23.39
C LEU A 695 5.10 10.90 -24.72
N THR A 696 4.35 11.00 -25.83
CA THR A 696 4.90 10.77 -27.19
C THR A 696 5.64 11.98 -27.76
N MET A 697 5.50 13.17 -27.18
CA MET A 697 6.23 14.36 -27.64
C MET A 697 7.72 14.29 -27.27
N PRO A 698 8.60 14.78 -28.15
CA PRO A 698 10.01 15.01 -27.81
C PRO A 698 10.17 15.89 -26.57
N GLN A 699 11.19 15.59 -25.76
CA GLN A 699 11.51 16.35 -24.55
C GLN A 699 12.78 17.20 -24.78
N PRO A 700 12.84 18.45 -24.28
CA PRO A 700 11.83 19.11 -23.45
C PRO A 700 10.58 19.55 -24.24
N LEU A 701 9.40 19.35 -23.67
CA LEU A 701 8.13 19.78 -24.27
C LEU A 701 7.98 21.31 -24.22
N HIS A 702 7.59 21.95 -25.33
CA HIS A 702 7.26 23.38 -25.32
C HIS A 702 5.87 23.68 -24.78
N ARG A 703 5.73 24.81 -24.09
CA ARG A 703 4.46 25.26 -23.50
C ARG A 703 3.37 25.54 -24.53
N GLU A 704 3.75 25.99 -25.73
CA GLU A 704 2.82 26.23 -26.85
C GLU A 704 2.23 24.92 -27.37
N HIS A 705 3.05 23.88 -27.59
CA HIS A 705 2.58 22.55 -27.98
C HIS A 705 1.69 21.93 -26.90
N PHE A 706 2.07 22.07 -25.62
CA PHE A 706 1.23 21.64 -24.49
C PHE A 706 -0.15 22.32 -24.51
N THR A 707 -0.17 23.64 -24.69
CA THR A 707 -1.42 24.42 -24.74
C THR A 707 -2.27 24.05 -25.96
N CYS A 708 -1.64 23.81 -27.12
CA CYS A 708 -2.29 23.33 -28.33
C CYS A 708 -3.01 21.99 -28.09
N ILE A 709 -2.31 21.01 -27.52
CA ILE A 709 -2.85 19.69 -27.20
C ILE A 709 -4.07 19.81 -26.28
N ILE A 710 -3.99 20.65 -25.25
CA ILE A 710 -5.12 20.86 -24.32
C ILE A 710 -6.32 21.47 -25.02
N LYS A 711 -6.12 22.49 -25.86
CA LYS A 711 -7.21 23.14 -26.59
C LYS A 711 -7.95 22.16 -27.49
N VAL A 712 -7.21 21.34 -28.25
CA VAL A 712 -7.79 20.30 -29.11
C VAL A 712 -8.57 19.28 -28.27
N LEU A 713 -7.97 18.74 -27.21
CA LEU A 713 -8.62 17.74 -26.35
C LEU A 713 -9.84 18.28 -25.59
N PHE A 714 -9.83 19.57 -25.24
CA PHE A 714 -10.96 20.21 -24.59
C PHE A 714 -12.20 20.25 -25.51
N THR A 715 -12.03 20.39 -26.83
CA THR A 715 -13.16 20.33 -27.77
C THR A 715 -13.84 18.94 -27.79
N LEU A 716 -13.04 17.86 -27.71
CA LEU A 716 -13.56 16.51 -27.57
C LEU A 716 -14.30 16.35 -26.24
N LEU A 717 -13.66 16.71 -25.13
CA LEU A 717 -14.25 16.59 -23.79
C LEU A 717 -15.58 17.33 -23.69
N TYR A 718 -15.65 18.54 -24.24
CA TYR A 718 -16.87 19.33 -24.27
C TYR A 718 -17.96 18.66 -25.11
N THR A 719 -17.61 18.07 -26.25
CA THR A 719 -18.55 17.33 -27.09
C THR A 719 -19.05 16.06 -26.39
N GLN A 720 -18.20 15.35 -25.64
CA GLN A 720 -18.61 14.23 -24.79
C GLN A 720 -19.59 14.68 -23.70
N ALA A 721 -19.36 15.83 -23.08
CA ALA A 721 -20.26 16.41 -22.09
C ALA A 721 -21.64 16.71 -22.69
N LEU A 722 -21.68 17.29 -23.90
CA LEU A 722 -22.92 17.58 -24.64
C LEU A 722 -23.64 16.28 -25.05
N ALA A 723 -22.91 15.26 -25.53
CA ALA A 723 -23.48 13.97 -25.88
C ALA A 723 -24.06 13.27 -24.64
N ALA A 724 -23.34 13.24 -23.52
CA ALA A 724 -23.82 12.67 -22.27
C ALA A 724 -25.04 13.42 -21.71
N LEU A 725 -25.07 14.75 -21.84
CA LEU A 725 -26.23 15.56 -21.48
C LEU A 725 -27.43 15.23 -22.37
N SER A 726 -27.21 15.09 -23.68
CA SER A 726 -28.29 14.82 -24.64
C SER A 726 -29.03 13.51 -24.36
N VAL A 727 -28.35 12.49 -23.84
CA VAL A 727 -28.94 11.21 -23.44
C VAL A 727 -29.80 11.33 -22.17
N LYS A 728 -29.50 12.31 -21.30
CA LYS A 728 -30.26 12.59 -20.07
C LYS A 728 -31.46 13.52 -20.27
N CYS A 729 -31.55 14.19 -21.42
CA CYS A 729 -32.65 15.09 -21.76
C CYS A 729 -33.92 14.32 -22.17
N SER A 730 -35.10 14.86 -21.85
CA SER A 730 -36.38 14.32 -22.32
C SER A 730 -36.49 14.39 -23.85
N ALA A 731 -37.48 13.71 -24.42
CA ALA A 731 -37.76 13.82 -25.86
C ALA A 731 -38.14 15.26 -26.27
N GLU A 732 -38.93 15.94 -25.44
CA GLU A 732 -39.35 17.33 -25.66
C GLU A 732 -38.16 18.29 -25.58
N ASP A 733 -37.31 18.15 -24.56
CA ASP A 733 -36.11 18.97 -24.39
C ASP A 733 -35.18 18.82 -25.60
N ARG A 734 -34.95 17.58 -26.06
CA ARG A 734 -34.11 17.32 -27.23
C ARG A 734 -34.63 18.03 -28.48
N MET A 735 -35.94 17.99 -28.71
CA MET A 735 -36.57 18.68 -29.85
C MET A 735 -36.43 20.20 -29.72
N ALA A 736 -36.67 20.77 -28.54
CA ALA A 736 -36.54 22.20 -28.28
C ALA A 736 -35.10 22.69 -28.52
N TRP A 737 -34.09 21.98 -28.02
CA TRP A 737 -32.68 22.35 -28.20
C TRP A 737 -32.23 22.18 -29.65
N LYS A 738 -32.73 21.16 -30.37
CA LYS A 738 -32.47 20.97 -31.80
C LYS A 738 -32.97 22.15 -32.64
N GLU A 739 -34.20 22.60 -32.40
CA GLU A 739 -34.78 23.75 -33.10
C GLU A 739 -34.08 25.08 -32.75
N SER A 740 -33.85 25.31 -31.45
CA SER A 740 -33.15 26.51 -30.96
C SER A 740 -31.73 26.61 -31.53
N GLY A 741 -30.98 25.50 -31.52
CA GLY A 741 -29.63 25.43 -32.07
C GLY A 741 -29.59 25.67 -33.57
N ALA A 742 -30.54 25.11 -34.33
CA ALA A 742 -30.63 25.30 -35.77
C ALA A 742 -30.87 26.77 -36.16
N LEU A 743 -31.70 27.50 -35.40
CA LEU A 743 -31.97 28.93 -35.61
C LEU A 743 -30.71 29.79 -35.39
N LYS A 744 -29.85 29.40 -34.45
CA LYS A 744 -28.66 30.17 -34.04
C LYS A 744 -27.35 29.68 -34.71
N LYS A 745 -27.39 28.62 -35.51
CA LYS A 745 -26.20 27.97 -36.11
C LYS A 745 -25.34 28.90 -36.96
N ASN A 746 -25.97 29.79 -37.73
CA ASN A 746 -25.26 30.70 -38.66
C ASN A 746 -24.80 32.01 -38.01
N THR A 747 -24.82 32.11 -36.67
CA THR A 747 -24.31 33.28 -35.96
C THR A 747 -22.78 33.24 -35.85
N SER A 748 -22.15 34.41 -35.77
CA SER A 748 -20.67 34.54 -35.70
C SER A 748 -20.03 33.89 -34.47
N SER A 749 -20.83 33.50 -33.46
CA SER A 749 -20.39 32.81 -32.24
C SER A 749 -20.99 31.41 -32.07
N GLY A 750 -21.58 30.83 -33.13
CA GLY A 750 -22.25 29.52 -33.07
C GLY A 750 -21.36 28.39 -32.55
N GLU A 751 -20.09 28.36 -32.95
CA GLU A 751 -19.12 27.33 -32.53
C GLU A 751 -18.64 27.47 -31.07
N LYS A 752 -18.99 28.59 -30.41
CA LYS A 752 -18.71 28.88 -28.99
C LYS A 752 -19.99 29.02 -28.16
N SER A 753 -21.09 28.47 -28.65
CA SER A 753 -22.38 28.46 -27.96
C SER A 753 -22.78 27.02 -27.65
N TRP A 754 -22.88 26.69 -26.35
CA TRP A 754 -23.27 25.34 -25.93
C TRP A 754 -24.66 24.96 -26.45
N GLU A 755 -25.59 25.91 -26.57
CA GLU A 755 -26.95 25.67 -27.10
C GLU A 755 -26.91 25.20 -28.57
N VAL A 756 -26.09 25.87 -29.39
CA VAL A 756 -25.94 25.56 -30.81
C VAL A 756 -25.25 24.20 -31.00
N LEU A 757 -24.19 23.96 -30.23
CA LEU A 757 -23.45 22.70 -30.28
C LEU A 757 -24.31 21.53 -29.77
N LEU A 758 -25.08 21.71 -28.69
CA LEU A 758 -26.01 20.72 -28.17
C LEU A 758 -27.08 20.35 -29.21
N GLY A 759 -27.70 21.36 -29.84
CA GLY A 759 -28.68 21.14 -30.89
C GLY A 759 -28.11 20.38 -32.10
N HIS A 760 -26.85 20.67 -32.47
CA HIS A 760 -26.15 19.94 -33.53
C HIS A 760 -25.84 18.48 -33.13
N VAL A 761 -25.32 18.24 -31.92
CA VAL A 761 -25.08 16.88 -31.38
C VAL A 761 -26.37 16.07 -31.36
N ILE A 762 -27.48 16.65 -30.87
CA ILE A 762 -28.79 15.99 -30.87
C ILE A 762 -29.22 15.64 -32.29
N SER A 763 -29.06 16.58 -33.23
CA SER A 763 -29.40 16.35 -34.64
C SER A 763 -28.60 15.20 -35.24
N GLU A 764 -27.30 15.13 -35.01
CA GLU A 764 -26.43 14.08 -35.54
C GLU A 764 -26.71 12.72 -34.89
N LEU A 765 -26.79 12.65 -33.56
CA LEU A 765 -27.07 11.39 -32.85
C LEU A 765 -28.50 10.88 -33.11
N SER A 766 -29.45 11.77 -33.42
CA SER A 766 -30.83 11.38 -33.80
C SER A 766 -30.92 10.64 -35.13
N LYS A 767 -29.86 10.66 -35.95
CA LYS A 767 -29.77 9.84 -37.17
C LYS A 767 -29.57 8.35 -36.83
N GLY A 768 -29.11 8.04 -35.61
CA GLY A 768 -28.95 6.69 -35.08
C GLY A 768 -30.02 6.32 -34.05
N LYS A 769 -30.01 5.04 -33.66
CA LYS A 769 -30.89 4.48 -32.62
C LYS A 769 -30.36 4.67 -31.20
N ILE A 770 -29.78 5.84 -30.91
CA ILE A 770 -29.12 6.12 -29.62
C ILE A 770 -30.14 6.46 -28.52
N TYR A 771 -31.31 6.95 -28.95
CA TYR A 771 -32.32 7.59 -28.11
C TYR A 771 -33.55 6.72 -27.82
N GLU A 772 -33.58 5.45 -28.23
CA GLU A 772 -34.72 4.52 -28.01
C GLU A 772 -34.89 4.20 -26.50
N GLU A 773 -36.13 4.06 -26.03
CA GLU A 773 -36.54 4.15 -24.61
C GLU A 773 -36.17 2.92 -23.74
N GLU A 774 -35.35 3.15 -22.71
CA GLU A 774 -35.45 2.44 -21.43
C GLU A 774 -35.45 3.51 -20.33
N GLU A 775 -36.23 3.31 -19.26
CA GLU A 775 -36.42 4.22 -18.13
C GLU A 775 -35.06 4.69 -17.57
N THR A 776 -34.58 5.83 -18.07
CA THR A 776 -33.37 6.49 -17.57
C THR A 776 -33.84 7.55 -16.58
N GLU A 777 -33.11 7.76 -15.49
CA GLU A 777 -33.39 8.86 -14.54
C GLU A 777 -33.39 10.20 -15.29
N GLU A 778 -34.59 10.69 -15.62
CA GLU A 778 -34.78 11.95 -16.32
C GLU A 778 -34.29 13.12 -15.46
N LEU A 779 -33.54 14.05 -16.04
CA LEU A 779 -33.21 15.30 -15.36
C LEU A 779 -34.49 16.12 -15.14
N ALA A 780 -34.76 16.51 -13.89
CA ALA A 780 -35.84 17.42 -13.57
C ALA A 780 -35.53 18.84 -14.08
N VAL A 781 -36.10 19.19 -15.24
CA VAL A 781 -36.10 20.53 -15.87
C VAL A 781 -34.71 21.08 -16.20
N VAL A 782 -34.32 20.98 -17.47
CA VAL A 782 -33.07 21.53 -18.02
C VAL A 782 -33.19 23.05 -18.22
N ASN A 783 -32.77 23.85 -17.23
CA ASN A 783 -32.61 25.30 -17.41
C ASN A 783 -31.17 25.65 -17.86
N PRO A 784 -30.93 26.81 -18.51
CA PRO A 784 -29.60 27.19 -19.01
C PRO A 784 -28.48 27.14 -17.97
N ASP A 785 -28.76 27.57 -16.73
CA ASP A 785 -27.77 27.61 -15.65
C ASP A 785 -27.38 26.18 -15.18
N SER A 786 -28.33 25.25 -15.16
CA SER A 786 -28.10 23.84 -14.83
C SER A 786 -27.28 23.13 -15.89
N VAL A 787 -27.48 23.47 -17.18
CA VAL A 787 -26.67 22.95 -18.28
C VAL A 787 -25.24 23.42 -18.15
N GLU A 788 -25.04 24.73 -17.96
CA GLU A 788 -23.71 25.29 -17.81
C GLU A 788 -22.99 24.70 -16.58
N CYS A 789 -23.68 24.54 -15.45
CA CYS A 789 -23.13 23.89 -14.26
C CYS A 789 -22.72 22.43 -14.54
N TYR A 790 -23.58 21.66 -15.23
CA TYR A 790 -23.28 20.28 -15.62
C TYR A 790 -22.04 20.20 -16.52
N LEU A 791 -21.95 21.06 -17.54
CA LEU A 791 -20.82 21.09 -18.48
C LEU A 791 -19.51 21.44 -17.77
N GLN A 792 -19.53 22.41 -16.85
CA GLN A 792 -18.36 22.75 -16.04
C GLN A 792 -17.95 21.58 -15.14
N GLN A 793 -18.89 20.97 -14.42
CA GLN A 793 -18.61 19.83 -13.53
C GLN A 793 -18.07 18.62 -14.29
N PHE A 794 -18.60 18.34 -15.49
CA PHE A 794 -18.13 17.24 -16.34
C PHE A 794 -16.67 17.45 -16.77
N CYS A 795 -16.32 18.68 -17.13
CA CYS A 795 -14.98 19.02 -17.63
C CYS A 795 -13.93 19.25 -16.53
N LEU A 796 -14.37 19.53 -15.29
CA LEU A 796 -13.49 19.92 -14.18
C LEU A 796 -12.40 18.88 -13.82
N PRO A 797 -12.66 17.56 -13.79
CA PRO A 797 -11.61 16.57 -13.51
C PRO A 797 -10.44 16.64 -14.49
N PHE A 798 -10.71 16.85 -15.78
CA PHE A 798 -9.68 17.02 -16.80
C PHE A 798 -8.84 18.27 -16.54
N LEU A 799 -9.48 19.41 -16.24
CA LEU A 799 -8.76 20.65 -15.93
C LEU A 799 -7.83 20.47 -14.72
N ARG A 800 -8.29 19.80 -13.66
CA ARG A 800 -7.48 19.51 -12.46
C ARG A 800 -6.23 18.69 -12.79
N ILE A 801 -6.40 17.57 -13.50
CA ILE A 801 -5.27 16.71 -13.89
C ILE A 801 -4.29 17.46 -14.82
N THR A 802 -4.83 18.24 -15.75
CA THR A 802 -4.02 19.02 -16.69
C THR A 802 -3.23 20.12 -15.99
N SER A 803 -3.81 20.82 -15.02
CA SER A 803 -3.11 21.84 -14.23
C SER A 803 -2.01 21.23 -13.35
N LEU A 804 -2.23 20.04 -12.76
CA LEU A 804 -1.17 19.30 -12.07
C LEU A 804 -0.04 18.91 -13.02
N LEU A 805 -0.37 18.42 -14.21
CA LEU A 805 0.62 18.07 -15.22
C LEU A 805 1.44 19.31 -15.65
N GLN A 806 0.79 20.45 -15.88
CA GLN A 806 1.45 21.71 -16.20
C GLN A 806 2.40 22.15 -15.09
N HIS A 807 1.99 22.02 -13.82
CA HIS A 807 2.82 22.33 -12.66
C HIS A 807 4.10 21.48 -12.65
N HIS A 808 3.99 20.17 -12.85
CA HIS A 808 5.15 19.27 -12.80
C HIS A 808 6.09 19.43 -14.00
N LEU A 809 5.57 19.69 -15.20
CA LEU A 809 6.38 19.84 -16.41
C LEU A 809 7.08 21.21 -16.48
N PHE A 810 6.41 22.29 -16.08
CA PHE A 810 6.90 23.66 -16.27
C PHE A 810 7.29 24.39 -14.98
N GLY A 811 6.99 23.84 -13.80
CA GLY A 811 7.36 24.42 -12.51
C GLY A 811 6.59 25.68 -12.11
N GLY A 812 5.43 25.95 -12.73
CA GLY A 812 4.57 27.09 -12.37
C GLY A 812 3.72 26.81 -11.14
N ASP A 813 3.47 27.79 -10.29
CA ASP A 813 2.63 27.61 -9.09
C ASP A 813 1.20 27.17 -9.46
N LEU A 814 0.65 26.26 -8.63
CA LEU A 814 -0.74 25.87 -8.78
C LEU A 814 -1.65 27.02 -8.35
N PRO A 815 -2.75 27.26 -9.08
CA PRO A 815 -3.68 28.33 -8.74
C PRO A 815 -4.31 28.07 -7.36
N SER A 816 -4.32 29.09 -6.52
CA SER A 816 -5.05 29.08 -5.25
C SER A 816 -6.28 29.97 -5.41
N CYS A 817 -7.47 29.41 -5.19
CA CYS A 817 -8.68 30.21 -5.12
C CYS A 817 -8.80 30.77 -3.70
N GLN A 818 -9.33 31.98 -3.55
CA GLN A 818 -9.76 32.44 -2.24
C GLN A 818 -10.90 31.51 -1.77
N VAL A 819 -10.83 31.05 -0.52
CA VAL A 819 -11.64 29.98 0.11
C VAL A 819 -13.17 30.19 0.02
N GLN A 820 -13.65 31.31 -0.51
CA GLN A 820 -15.06 31.70 -0.47
C GLN A 820 -15.89 31.26 -1.68
N ASN A 821 -15.30 30.91 -2.84
CA ASN A 821 -16.08 30.58 -4.04
C ASN A 821 -15.59 29.29 -4.76
N GLU A 822 -16.10 28.12 -4.39
CA GLU A 822 -15.86 26.85 -5.13
C GLU A 822 -16.33 26.93 -6.60
N ASN A 823 -17.30 27.80 -6.88
CA ASN A 823 -17.85 28.03 -8.21
C ASN A 823 -16.87 28.69 -9.20
N GLU A 824 -15.72 29.20 -8.75
CA GLU A 824 -14.71 29.84 -9.62
C GLU A 824 -13.60 28.89 -10.05
N GLU A 825 -13.52 27.67 -9.50
CA GLU A 825 -12.42 26.73 -9.79
C GLU A 825 -12.28 26.47 -11.29
N PHE A 826 -13.40 26.27 -12.00
CA PHE A 826 -13.39 26.03 -13.45
C PHE A 826 -12.71 27.17 -14.21
N THR A 827 -13.13 28.41 -13.97
CA THR A 827 -12.63 29.60 -14.66
C THR A 827 -11.16 29.83 -14.37
N VAL A 828 -10.73 29.64 -13.12
CA VAL A 828 -9.33 29.81 -12.70
C VAL A 828 -8.43 28.77 -13.37
N LEU A 829 -8.84 27.50 -13.39
CA LEU A 829 -8.07 26.44 -14.05
C LEU A 829 -8.04 26.63 -15.57
N ALA A 830 -9.16 26.98 -16.19
CA ALA A 830 -9.22 27.27 -17.62
C ALA A 830 -8.31 28.43 -18.02
N SER A 831 -8.26 29.49 -17.21
CA SER A 831 -7.33 30.61 -17.42
C SER A 831 -5.87 30.20 -17.23
N CYS A 832 -5.56 29.41 -16.21
CA CYS A 832 -4.20 28.92 -15.92
C CYS A 832 -3.64 28.06 -17.08
N LEU A 833 -4.52 27.28 -17.72
CA LEU A 833 -4.21 26.41 -18.84
C LEU A 833 -4.18 27.14 -20.20
N GLY A 834 -4.49 28.44 -20.26
CA GLY A 834 -4.49 29.21 -21.49
C GLY A 834 -5.67 28.89 -22.43
N LEU A 835 -6.78 28.37 -21.90
CA LEU A 835 -8.02 28.18 -22.65
C LEU A 835 -8.80 29.49 -22.85
N LEU A 836 -8.58 30.47 -21.97
CA LEU A 836 -9.22 31.78 -22.02
C LEU A 836 -8.24 32.87 -22.49
N PRO A 837 -8.67 33.81 -23.35
CA PRO A 837 -7.91 35.03 -23.61
C PRO A 837 -7.91 35.95 -22.37
N SER A 838 -6.80 36.64 -22.12
CA SER A 838 -6.46 37.34 -20.87
C SER A 838 -7.41 38.47 -20.41
N PHE A 839 -8.50 38.75 -21.14
CA PHE A 839 -9.45 39.81 -20.81
C PHE A 839 -10.88 39.37 -21.19
N GLN A 840 -11.63 38.84 -20.24
CA GLN A 840 -13.10 38.82 -20.29
C GLN A 840 -13.63 39.32 -18.95
N SER A 841 -14.60 40.25 -19.00
CA SER A 841 -15.29 40.75 -17.80
C SER A 841 -16.14 39.64 -17.18
N ALA A 842 -16.13 39.53 -15.85
CA ALA A 842 -16.73 38.43 -15.07
C ALA A 842 -18.25 38.20 -15.24
N HIS A 843 -18.96 39.05 -15.98
CA HIS A 843 -20.42 39.02 -16.07
C HIS A 843 -21.01 38.23 -17.27
N GLN A 844 -20.19 37.54 -18.07
CA GLN A 844 -20.68 36.79 -19.24
C GLN A 844 -19.83 35.56 -19.63
N PHE A 845 -19.13 34.95 -18.67
CA PHE A 845 -18.32 33.76 -18.94
C PHE A 845 -19.21 32.52 -19.12
N THR A 846 -18.97 31.77 -20.21
CA THR A 846 -19.57 30.44 -20.45
C THR A 846 -18.45 29.45 -20.73
N SER A 847 -18.63 28.20 -20.34
CA SER A 847 -17.67 27.10 -20.55
C SER A 847 -17.33 26.89 -22.02
N ALA A 848 -18.28 27.15 -22.93
CA ALA A 848 -18.08 27.10 -24.37
C ALA A 848 -17.09 28.17 -24.90
N SER A 849 -16.84 29.25 -24.15
CA SER A 849 -15.86 30.27 -24.53
C SER A 849 -14.42 29.76 -24.57
N CYS A 850 -14.14 28.67 -23.85
CA CYS A 850 -12.87 27.95 -23.83
C CYS A 850 -12.62 27.10 -25.09
N LEU A 851 -13.62 26.95 -25.97
CA LEU A 851 -13.50 26.18 -27.21
C LEU A 851 -12.66 26.93 -28.23
N ASP A 852 -11.73 26.20 -28.83
CA ASP A 852 -10.84 26.67 -29.88
C ASP A 852 -10.62 25.51 -30.85
N TRP A 853 -11.30 25.58 -32.01
CA TRP A 853 -11.43 24.47 -32.94
C TRP A 853 -10.36 24.54 -34.05
N PRO A 854 -9.58 23.46 -34.28
CA PRO A 854 -8.58 23.46 -35.36
C PRO A 854 -9.21 23.40 -36.77
N VAL A 855 -10.41 22.84 -36.84
CA VAL A 855 -11.24 22.55 -38.03
C VAL A 855 -12.67 23.00 -37.71
N PRO A 856 -13.52 23.37 -38.69
CA PRO A 856 -14.91 23.76 -38.41
C PRO A 856 -15.63 22.81 -37.46
N ALA A 857 -16.21 23.36 -36.38
CA ALA A 857 -16.71 22.59 -35.24
C ALA A 857 -17.77 21.57 -35.65
N PHE A 858 -18.69 22.00 -36.54
CA PHE A 858 -19.81 21.18 -36.99
C PHE A 858 -19.36 19.97 -37.81
N ASP A 859 -18.27 20.08 -38.58
CA ASP A 859 -17.76 18.98 -39.39
C ASP A 859 -17.17 17.89 -38.49
N MET A 860 -16.34 18.30 -37.52
CA MET A 860 -15.74 17.40 -36.53
C MET A 860 -16.79 16.70 -35.66
N ILE A 861 -17.77 17.45 -35.14
CA ILE A 861 -18.84 16.87 -34.33
C ILE A 861 -19.68 15.88 -35.15
N SER A 862 -19.98 16.20 -36.41
CA SER A 862 -20.73 15.29 -37.29
C SER A 862 -19.96 14.00 -37.53
N GLN A 863 -18.65 14.10 -37.77
CA GLN A 863 -17.78 12.93 -37.92
C GLN A 863 -17.80 12.06 -36.66
N TRP A 864 -17.54 12.63 -35.48
CA TRP A 864 -17.51 11.88 -34.22
C TRP A 864 -18.86 11.25 -33.88
N CYS A 865 -19.97 11.96 -34.13
CA CYS A 865 -21.33 11.42 -33.94
C CYS A 865 -21.68 10.32 -34.96
N SER A 866 -21.13 10.39 -36.18
CA SER A 866 -21.36 9.38 -37.21
C SER A 866 -20.72 8.02 -36.85
N GLU A 867 -19.57 8.02 -36.16
CA GLU A 867 -18.92 6.80 -35.64
C GLU A 867 -19.85 6.08 -34.65
N LEU A 868 -20.46 6.83 -33.72
CA LEU A 868 -21.45 6.30 -32.78
C LEU A 868 -22.73 5.84 -33.48
N THR A 869 -23.24 6.62 -34.43
CA THR A 869 -24.46 6.30 -35.18
C THR A 869 -24.30 5.01 -35.98
N SER A 870 -23.13 4.81 -36.60
CA SER A 870 -22.77 3.58 -37.31
C SER A 870 -22.69 2.37 -36.39
N PHE A 871 -22.20 2.55 -35.15
CA PHE A 871 -22.21 1.52 -34.13
C PHE A 871 -23.63 1.21 -33.62
N ALA A 872 -24.42 2.24 -33.29
CA ALA A 872 -25.81 2.15 -32.83
C ALA A 872 -26.70 1.41 -33.84
N GLY A 873 -26.49 1.62 -35.14
CA GLY A 873 -27.24 0.94 -36.19
C GLY A 873 -27.03 -0.58 -36.20
N ARG A 874 -25.87 -1.07 -35.73
CA ARG A 874 -25.54 -2.50 -35.61
C ARG A 874 -25.82 -3.07 -34.22
N HIS A 875 -25.69 -2.25 -33.19
CA HIS A 875 -25.71 -2.64 -31.77
C HIS A 875 -26.50 -1.61 -30.92
N PRO A 876 -27.82 -1.50 -31.11
CA PRO A 876 -28.63 -0.46 -30.48
C PRO A 876 -28.67 -0.57 -28.95
N ASP A 877 -28.72 -1.78 -28.39
CA ASP A 877 -28.83 -1.95 -26.93
C ASP A 877 -27.49 -1.74 -26.20
N GLN A 878 -26.37 -1.68 -26.93
CA GLN A 878 -25.02 -1.59 -26.35
C GLN A 878 -24.35 -0.23 -26.58
N VAL A 879 -25.01 0.72 -27.24
CA VAL A 879 -24.47 2.06 -27.53
C VAL A 879 -24.58 3.03 -26.34
N LYS A 880 -25.44 2.73 -25.37
CA LYS A 880 -25.69 3.61 -24.23
C LYS A 880 -24.64 3.49 -23.14
#